data_AF-A0A554RIT4-F1
#
_entry.id   AF-A0A554RIT4-F1
#
_cell.length_a   1.000
_cell.length_b   1.000
_cell.length_c   1.000
_cell.angle_alpha   90.00
_cell.angle_beta   90.00
_cell.angle_gamma   90.00
#
_symmetry.space_group_name_H-M   'P 1'
#
loop_
_entity.id
_entity.type
_entity.pdbx_description
1 polymer ?
#
loop_
_entity_poly.entity_id
_entity_poly.type
_entity_poly.pdbx_seq_one_letter_code
_entity_poly.pdbx_strand_id
1 'polypeptide(L)'
;MANEPKTGASVCDCSDPAQQVAVILYPSLGTPMLISSSQKKCSLFIATATLGVANSAGRRTTHDKRAEVVSMDGDEEQAAAATVARHLRLVGMKGTKPDADIRVGGLTGDGADCAKAKGAIKVWRVAKFEAGALIYNQKGEIFATLSPQAASAYTASGFAGGHIYEVELDIEKLTVQPETDSFKSFAWMVEPTRQQKESFPTLCAASTVHSQDLLVESFLAAQVNDLRHRHQPTNTDGAPKGKETNLMEYDVAQTAQKARTLALDDSQRLAAWHPVIRLASDGPLKLGHLSDVHINVRHNALAKSPARIIEDNSSFDGPAVGARVCNSFNALKELFDKIGAGKKPDTALLFTGDLIDFNRNIDPRQVGDGIGEQWKKFNVLNHFNTPGLYPRGQDDMLAFSLVRYAYNELKLPVFMTSGNHEAYTVPYGISPRINDWGAAMGVLEDTTDTLDTDGWGRERTFEPTTTVATHAGTHQARRIGIKAEIGRRVVNSNKNLHIGDLAETYRDFDKASQWHNNKANEGISADHNMSIYETTLAYGPTYAQALTGNNYRTENYDWFYALFTPLEDVLIALGVEPDRPGPTTQVIAALGWGQGENFKNLTVSGLLITSTDRQGTGILPRATQSFSNKQLQLLGQAQSHKRASPGASLTVATHFTIINYDEPLPYSATPEQARFIPSSSPLGAPLRGQPGFNHVNTGTCEVNQDVYFERFVCVDGGSTGKATPETAVDWHFSGHSHRSGVYDVAWCQPSSGARMVQVTSAVDPGIRKETVKAPARQRTRFIVSSSGGPVGKQNLDRELDSWTLRPPSGTLLDPATGVITQVMTQRSCKSAGAPLNEKPRLAVALDYMAVMSRHPEKGIDPPLAFAPTPLIQAGWKVPITLSGTVAKLECISGIRFWVFESGKDEEKRVVKQWNMLTTTFNPDTKAPSIAFTAEDHAVLIRALGEGSITTQAFCEVLLKQPKVGKDDWSKDMDCTDPWMFPLEIGVFGTALKGGGMTYGATGSSKWFFRRPAEERGEVPDWKFLAKYYAGKGYTPADEAIDPAKASEKKQ
;
A
#
# COMPACT_ATOMS: atom_id res chain seq x y z
N MET A 1 -25.64 -47.93 -6.66
CA MET A 1 -26.33 -49.02 -7.37
C MET A 1 -26.82 -48.47 -8.69
N ALA A 2 -26.51 -49.16 -9.79
CA ALA A 2 -26.76 -48.72 -11.16
C ALA A 2 -28.22 -48.90 -11.56
N ASN A 3 -28.76 -47.93 -12.31
CA ASN A 3 -29.92 -48.13 -13.19
C ASN A 3 -29.74 -47.20 -14.41
N GLU A 4 -29.63 -47.81 -15.58
CA GLU A 4 -29.64 -47.15 -16.88
C GLU A 4 -31.00 -46.46 -17.14
N PRO A 5 -31.06 -45.32 -17.85
CA PRO A 5 -32.33 -44.76 -18.31
C PRO A 5 -32.80 -45.45 -19.60
N LYS A 6 -34.04 -45.96 -19.58
CA LYS A 6 -34.77 -46.39 -20.77
C LYS A 6 -35.21 -45.18 -21.59
N THR A 7 -35.11 -45.34 -22.90
CA THR A 7 -35.54 -44.40 -23.95
C THR A 7 -37.06 -44.25 -24.02
N GLY A 8 -37.51 -43.01 -24.25
CA GLY A 8 -38.76 -42.69 -24.95
C GLY A 8 -40.02 -42.48 -24.10
N ALA A 9 -40.27 -41.23 -23.70
CA ALA A 9 -41.59 -40.58 -23.72
C ALA A 9 -41.43 -39.09 -23.33
N SER A 10 -41.78 -38.19 -24.24
CA SER A 10 -41.90 -36.76 -23.93
C SER A 10 -43.08 -36.55 -22.99
N VAL A 11 -42.78 -36.47 -21.69
CA VAL A 11 -43.68 -35.87 -20.70
C VAL A 11 -42.99 -34.58 -20.32
N CYS A 12 -43.70 -33.44 -20.42
CA CYS A 12 -43.23 -32.19 -19.83
C CYS A 12 -42.95 -32.46 -18.36
N ASP A 13 -41.68 -32.66 -18.01
CA ASP A 13 -41.28 -32.80 -16.62
C ASP A 13 -41.52 -31.44 -15.97
N CYS A 14 -42.57 -31.36 -15.16
CA CYS A 14 -42.87 -30.20 -14.33
C CYS A 14 -41.93 -30.10 -13.12
N SER A 15 -40.84 -30.88 -13.07
CA SER A 15 -39.79 -30.72 -12.06
C SER A 15 -39.22 -29.30 -12.09
N ASP A 16 -39.08 -28.70 -10.91
CA ASP A 16 -38.39 -27.43 -10.77
C ASP A 16 -36.96 -27.54 -11.34
N PRO A 17 -36.45 -26.51 -12.04
CA PRO A 17 -35.10 -26.52 -12.58
C PRO A 17 -34.07 -26.81 -11.48
N ALA A 18 -33.04 -27.59 -11.81
CA ALA A 18 -31.95 -27.88 -10.89
C ALA A 18 -31.26 -26.59 -10.43
N GLN A 19 -31.30 -26.32 -9.12
CA GLN A 19 -30.57 -25.20 -8.50
C GLN A 19 -29.07 -25.41 -8.69
N GLN A 20 -28.39 -24.46 -9.32
CA GLN A 20 -26.93 -24.50 -9.48
C GLN A 20 -26.28 -23.31 -8.80
N VAL A 21 -25.42 -23.58 -7.81
CA VAL A 21 -24.55 -22.55 -7.23
C VAL A 21 -23.41 -22.28 -8.21
N ALA A 22 -23.19 -21.02 -8.55
CA ALA A 22 -22.08 -20.60 -9.40
C ALA A 22 -21.30 -19.41 -8.81
N VAL A 23 -20.04 -19.28 -9.20
CA VAL A 23 -19.17 -18.13 -8.92
C VAL A 23 -18.84 -17.48 -10.26
N ILE A 24 -19.10 -16.18 -10.41
CA ILE A 24 -18.71 -15.43 -11.61
C ILE A 24 -17.26 -14.97 -11.41
N LEU A 25 -16.36 -15.48 -12.25
CA LEU A 25 -14.94 -15.17 -12.21
C LEU A 25 -14.60 -13.93 -13.03
N TYR A 26 -15.28 -13.73 -14.16
CA TYR A 26 -15.19 -12.53 -14.98
C TYR A 26 -16.56 -12.21 -15.60
N PRO A 27 -17.04 -10.95 -15.50
CA PRO A 27 -16.37 -9.83 -14.84
C PRO A 27 -16.43 -9.92 -13.32
N SER A 28 -15.51 -9.23 -12.65
CA SER A 28 -15.44 -9.08 -11.19
C SER A 28 -15.26 -7.60 -10.83
N LEU A 29 -15.43 -7.24 -9.55
CA LEU A 29 -15.34 -5.84 -9.12
C LEU A 29 -13.99 -5.20 -9.47
N GLY A 30 -12.89 -5.94 -9.43
CA GLY A 30 -11.55 -5.47 -9.81
C GLY A 30 -11.18 -5.75 -11.27
N THR A 31 -12.10 -6.31 -12.08
CA THR A 31 -11.85 -6.65 -13.48
C THR A 31 -13.16 -6.56 -14.27
N PRO A 32 -13.60 -5.33 -14.62
CA PRO A 32 -14.88 -5.10 -15.27
C PRO A 32 -14.90 -5.58 -16.72
N MET A 33 -16.08 -5.90 -17.21
CA MET A 33 -16.29 -6.17 -18.63
C MET A 33 -16.56 -4.88 -19.37
N LEU A 34 -15.73 -4.60 -20.37
CA LEU A 34 -15.88 -3.46 -21.26
C LEU A 34 -16.33 -3.94 -22.63
N ILE A 35 -17.52 -3.49 -23.05
CA ILE A 35 -18.11 -3.88 -24.33
C ILE A 35 -17.94 -2.71 -25.29
N SER A 36 -17.22 -2.89 -26.39
CA SER A 36 -17.06 -1.84 -27.40
C SER A 36 -18.40 -1.41 -27.99
N SER A 37 -18.50 -0.18 -28.50
CA SER A 37 -19.75 0.39 -29.00
C SER A 37 -20.39 -0.45 -30.11
N SER A 38 -19.58 -1.06 -30.99
CA SER A 38 -20.03 -1.94 -32.08
C SER A 38 -20.11 -3.43 -31.74
N GLN A 39 -19.67 -3.84 -30.55
CA GLN A 39 -19.59 -5.24 -30.15
C GLN A 39 -20.99 -5.82 -29.90
N LYS A 40 -21.28 -6.96 -30.55
CA LYS A 40 -22.57 -7.65 -30.46
C LYS A 40 -22.56 -8.82 -29.48
N LYS A 41 -21.37 -9.35 -29.17
CA LYS A 41 -21.21 -10.52 -28.32
C LYS A 41 -20.17 -10.30 -27.23
N CYS A 42 -20.40 -10.86 -26.05
CA CYS A 42 -19.42 -10.85 -24.96
C CYS A 42 -19.32 -12.20 -24.26
N SER A 43 -18.24 -12.42 -23.51
CA SER A 43 -18.00 -13.65 -22.76
C SER A 43 -17.90 -13.38 -21.26
N LEU A 44 -18.62 -14.19 -20.48
CA LEU A 44 -18.45 -14.31 -19.03
C LEU A 44 -17.73 -15.61 -18.72
N PHE A 45 -17.01 -15.64 -17.60
CA PHE A 45 -16.41 -16.87 -17.09
C PHE A 45 -17.02 -17.19 -15.73
N ILE A 46 -17.60 -18.38 -15.60
CA ILE A 46 -18.27 -18.84 -14.38
C ILE A 46 -17.70 -20.18 -13.94
N ALA A 47 -17.61 -20.41 -12.63
CA ALA A 47 -17.31 -21.71 -12.06
C ALA A 47 -18.58 -22.34 -11.49
N THR A 48 -18.80 -23.63 -11.75
CA THR A 48 -19.88 -24.44 -11.16
C THR A 48 -19.53 -25.94 -11.26
N ALA A 49 -20.26 -26.78 -10.53
CA ALA A 49 -20.03 -28.23 -10.48
C ALA A 49 -20.25 -28.89 -11.85
N THR A 50 -21.39 -28.62 -12.47
CA THR A 50 -21.76 -29.12 -13.80
C THR A 50 -22.66 -28.10 -14.50
N LEU A 51 -22.57 -27.99 -15.82
CA LEU A 51 -23.42 -27.10 -16.62
C LEU A 51 -23.68 -27.70 -18.00
N GLY A 52 -24.88 -28.28 -18.19
CA GLY A 52 -25.30 -28.95 -19.41
C GLY A 52 -24.52 -30.23 -19.76
N VAL A 53 -24.67 -30.72 -21.00
CA VAL A 53 -24.04 -31.96 -21.48
C VAL A 53 -22.89 -31.64 -22.44
N ALA A 54 -21.72 -32.22 -22.17
CA ALA A 54 -20.53 -32.00 -22.98
C ALA A 54 -20.64 -32.69 -24.35
N ASN A 55 -20.47 -31.93 -25.43
CA ASN A 55 -20.34 -32.44 -26.77
C ASN A 55 -18.91 -32.93 -27.01
N SER A 56 -18.70 -34.23 -26.88
CA SER A 56 -17.37 -34.83 -27.04
C SER A 56 -16.84 -34.78 -28.48
N ALA A 57 -17.70 -34.50 -29.47
CA ALA A 57 -17.29 -34.25 -30.84
C ALA A 57 -16.70 -32.83 -30.95
N GLY A 58 -15.40 -32.72 -31.24
CA GLY A 58 -14.72 -31.42 -31.37
C GLY A 58 -14.00 -30.94 -30.11
N ARG A 59 -13.80 -31.80 -29.11
CA ARG A 59 -12.92 -31.51 -27.96
C ARG A 59 -11.53 -31.07 -28.43
N ARG A 60 -11.04 -29.99 -27.84
CA ARG A 60 -9.68 -29.48 -28.10
C ARG A 60 -8.90 -29.45 -26.80
N THR A 61 -7.71 -30.02 -26.83
CA THR A 61 -6.77 -29.90 -25.72
C THR A 61 -6.14 -28.50 -25.76
N THR A 62 -5.99 -27.87 -24.61
CA THR A 62 -5.30 -26.58 -24.49
C THR A 62 -3.83 -26.69 -24.90
N HIS A 63 -3.20 -25.57 -25.23
CA HIS A 63 -1.79 -25.55 -25.65
C HIS A 63 -0.82 -26.19 -24.63
N ASP A 64 -1.11 -26.07 -23.34
CA ASP A 64 -0.32 -26.66 -22.25
C ASP A 64 -0.71 -28.11 -21.91
N LYS A 65 -1.77 -28.63 -22.57
CA LYS A 65 -2.35 -29.96 -22.38
C LYS A 65 -2.90 -30.25 -20.98
N ARG A 66 -3.27 -29.23 -20.21
CA ARG A 66 -3.82 -29.39 -18.85
C ARG A 66 -5.34 -29.26 -18.77
N ALA A 67 -5.98 -28.71 -19.80
CA ALA A 67 -7.43 -28.58 -19.85
C ALA A 67 -7.98 -29.02 -21.23
N GLU A 68 -9.29 -29.29 -21.25
CA GLU A 68 -10.05 -29.57 -22.46
C GLU A 68 -11.08 -28.47 -22.66
N VAL A 69 -11.03 -27.85 -23.84
CA VAL A 69 -12.06 -26.94 -24.33
C VAL A 69 -13.13 -27.77 -25.04
N VAL A 70 -14.34 -27.77 -24.48
CA VAL A 70 -15.45 -28.63 -24.94
C VAL A 70 -16.75 -27.83 -24.96
N SER A 71 -17.50 -27.92 -26.07
CA SER A 71 -18.82 -27.31 -26.20
C SER A 71 -19.84 -28.00 -25.30
N MET A 72 -20.79 -27.27 -24.73
CA MET A 72 -21.84 -27.81 -23.84
C MET A 72 -23.19 -27.93 -24.55
N ASP A 73 -23.17 -28.22 -25.85
CA ASP A 73 -24.33 -28.46 -26.72
C ASP A 73 -24.52 -29.95 -27.07
N GLY A 74 -24.13 -30.83 -26.15
CA GLY A 74 -24.18 -32.29 -26.37
C GLY A 74 -25.59 -32.88 -26.29
N ASP A 75 -26.56 -32.13 -25.79
CA ASP A 75 -27.97 -32.50 -25.69
C ASP A 75 -28.86 -31.63 -26.61
N GLU A 76 -29.91 -32.22 -27.19
CA GLU A 76 -30.85 -31.51 -28.08
C GLU A 76 -31.62 -30.38 -27.37
N GLU A 77 -31.77 -30.48 -26.05
CA GLU A 77 -32.46 -29.49 -25.24
C GLU A 77 -31.62 -28.21 -25.02
N GLN A 78 -30.30 -28.29 -25.26
CA GLN A 78 -29.32 -27.25 -24.96
C GLN A 78 -29.41 -26.76 -23.52
N ALA A 79 -29.41 -27.71 -22.58
CA ALA A 79 -29.64 -27.48 -21.15
C ALA A 79 -28.70 -26.42 -20.54
N ALA A 80 -27.47 -26.28 -21.03
CA ALA A 80 -26.53 -25.24 -20.58
C ALA A 80 -27.08 -23.82 -20.83
N ALA A 81 -27.56 -23.54 -22.05
CA ALA A 81 -28.10 -22.24 -22.42
C ALA A 81 -29.36 -21.89 -21.61
N ALA A 82 -30.26 -22.87 -21.44
CA ALA A 82 -31.47 -22.70 -20.63
C ALA A 82 -31.14 -22.41 -19.15
N THR A 83 -30.17 -23.12 -18.58
CA THR A 83 -29.73 -22.91 -17.18
C THR A 83 -29.16 -21.52 -16.99
N VAL A 84 -28.29 -21.06 -17.89
CA VAL A 84 -27.75 -19.69 -17.84
C VAL A 84 -28.88 -18.65 -17.94
N ALA A 85 -29.81 -18.81 -18.89
CA ALA A 85 -30.92 -17.86 -19.05
C ALA A 85 -31.83 -17.79 -17.81
N ARG A 86 -32.01 -18.91 -17.12
CA ARG A 86 -32.81 -19.03 -15.90
C ARG A 86 -32.14 -18.40 -14.69
N HIS A 87 -30.84 -18.55 -14.50
CA HIS A 87 -30.16 -18.07 -13.30
C HIS A 87 -29.48 -16.70 -13.45
N LEU A 88 -28.93 -16.37 -14.61
CA LEU A 88 -28.17 -15.13 -14.81
C LEU A 88 -29.11 -13.93 -15.01
N ARG A 89 -28.81 -12.81 -14.37
CA ARG A 89 -29.51 -11.53 -14.52
C ARG A 89 -28.51 -10.42 -14.78
N LEU A 90 -28.97 -9.38 -15.46
CA LEU A 90 -28.28 -8.09 -15.55
C LEU A 90 -29.06 -7.08 -14.70
N VAL A 91 -28.43 -6.58 -13.64
CA VAL A 91 -29.06 -5.77 -12.60
C VAL A 91 -28.37 -4.42 -12.45
N GLY A 92 -29.02 -3.47 -11.78
CA GLY A 92 -28.39 -2.20 -11.40
C GLY A 92 -27.27 -2.39 -10.38
N MET A 93 -26.34 -1.44 -10.33
CA MET A 93 -25.20 -1.45 -9.41
C MET A 93 -25.45 -0.67 -8.11
N LYS A 94 -26.70 -0.53 -7.65
CA LYS A 94 -27.03 0.14 -6.38
C LYS A 94 -28.14 -0.61 -5.65
N GLY A 95 -28.04 -0.67 -4.33
CA GLY A 95 -29.03 -1.28 -3.46
C GLY A 95 -29.06 -2.81 -3.54
N THR A 96 -30.15 -3.39 -3.04
CA THR A 96 -30.38 -4.84 -3.06
C THR A 96 -30.63 -5.34 -4.48
N LYS A 97 -30.02 -6.48 -4.83
CA LYS A 97 -30.31 -7.15 -6.11
C LYS A 97 -31.79 -7.57 -6.16
N PRO A 98 -32.49 -7.34 -7.28
CA PRO A 98 -33.92 -7.63 -7.39
C PRO A 98 -34.21 -9.13 -7.33
N ASP A 99 -35.40 -9.47 -6.83
CA ASP A 99 -35.90 -10.84 -6.85
C ASP A 99 -36.13 -11.34 -8.29
N ALA A 100 -36.03 -12.64 -8.53
CA ALA A 100 -36.07 -13.23 -9.86
C ALA A 100 -36.83 -14.56 -9.88
N ASP A 101 -37.65 -14.78 -10.91
CA ASP A 101 -38.19 -16.12 -11.19
C ASP A 101 -37.17 -16.91 -12.01
N ILE A 102 -36.59 -17.95 -11.41
CA ILE A 102 -35.58 -18.83 -12.02
C ILE A 102 -36.19 -20.00 -12.79
N ARG A 103 -37.52 -20.09 -12.90
CA ARG A 103 -38.21 -21.12 -13.70
C ARG A 103 -38.34 -20.71 -15.16
N VAL A 104 -38.07 -19.45 -15.47
CA VAL A 104 -38.19 -18.86 -16.81
C VAL A 104 -36.84 -18.26 -17.25
N GLY A 105 -36.63 -18.15 -18.56
CA GLY A 105 -35.40 -17.57 -19.13
C GLY A 105 -35.35 -16.04 -18.99
N GLY A 106 -35.25 -15.53 -17.76
CA GLY A 106 -35.31 -14.10 -17.46
C GLY A 106 -34.21 -13.25 -18.10
N LEU A 107 -33.04 -13.81 -18.42
CA LEU A 107 -31.98 -13.08 -19.11
C LEU A 107 -32.38 -12.65 -20.54
N THR A 108 -33.08 -13.53 -21.25
CA THR A 108 -33.49 -13.39 -22.66
C THR A 108 -34.98 -13.09 -22.82
N GLY A 109 -35.72 -13.06 -21.71
CA GLY A 109 -37.16 -12.75 -21.71
C GLY A 109 -37.95 -13.89 -22.35
N ASP A 110 -37.51 -15.11 -22.07
CA ASP A 110 -38.18 -16.35 -22.46
C ASP A 110 -39.15 -16.82 -21.38
N GLY A 111 -40.07 -17.70 -21.79
CA GLY A 111 -40.87 -18.49 -20.86
C GLY A 111 -40.07 -19.66 -20.27
N ALA A 112 -40.77 -20.67 -19.78
CA ALA A 112 -40.16 -21.87 -19.18
C ALA A 112 -39.34 -22.70 -20.18
N ASP A 113 -39.64 -22.60 -21.48
CA ASP A 113 -38.99 -23.35 -22.57
C ASP A 113 -37.61 -22.79 -22.99
N CYS A 114 -37.29 -21.55 -22.61
CA CYS A 114 -36.01 -20.90 -22.91
C CYS A 114 -35.67 -20.90 -24.41
N ALA A 115 -36.66 -20.71 -25.28
CA ALA A 115 -36.50 -20.86 -26.72
C ALA A 115 -35.51 -19.86 -27.35
N LYS A 116 -35.53 -18.57 -26.97
CA LYS A 116 -34.57 -17.58 -27.48
C LYS A 116 -33.17 -17.83 -26.93
N ALA A 117 -33.05 -18.30 -25.69
CA ALA A 117 -31.77 -18.59 -25.03
C ALA A 117 -30.89 -19.53 -25.86
N LYS A 118 -31.47 -20.56 -26.49
CA LYS A 118 -30.78 -21.51 -27.37
C LYS A 118 -30.01 -20.84 -28.53
N GLY A 119 -30.54 -19.73 -29.04
CA GLY A 119 -29.91 -18.94 -30.11
C GLY A 119 -29.10 -17.73 -29.62
N ALA A 120 -29.16 -17.42 -28.33
CA ALA A 120 -28.54 -16.23 -27.73
C ALA A 120 -27.34 -16.56 -26.83
N ILE A 121 -27.23 -17.79 -26.35
CA ILE A 121 -26.25 -18.21 -25.36
C ILE A 121 -25.51 -19.45 -25.86
N LYS A 122 -24.19 -19.41 -25.78
CA LYS A 122 -23.33 -20.58 -26.02
C LYS A 122 -22.38 -20.78 -24.87
N VAL A 123 -22.09 -22.03 -24.56
CA VAL A 123 -21.32 -22.39 -23.36
C VAL A 123 -20.23 -23.40 -23.72
N TRP A 124 -19.03 -23.14 -23.20
CA TRP A 124 -17.90 -24.08 -23.30
C TRP A 124 -17.33 -24.33 -21.92
N ARG A 125 -16.98 -25.58 -21.63
CA ARG A 125 -16.07 -25.90 -20.54
C ARG A 125 -14.65 -25.57 -21.00
N VAL A 126 -13.90 -24.78 -20.22
CA VAL A 126 -12.61 -24.23 -20.64
C VAL A 126 -11.46 -24.46 -19.65
N ALA A 127 -11.75 -24.72 -18.38
CA ALA A 127 -10.75 -25.06 -17.38
C ALA A 127 -11.37 -25.84 -16.20
N LYS A 128 -10.53 -26.27 -15.27
CA LYS A 128 -10.96 -26.76 -13.95
C LYS A 128 -10.87 -25.63 -12.94
N PHE A 129 -11.78 -25.64 -11.96
CA PHE A 129 -11.70 -24.71 -10.83
C PHE A 129 -10.68 -25.24 -9.81
N GLU A 130 -9.41 -24.90 -10.02
CA GLU A 130 -8.28 -25.37 -9.23
C GLU A 130 -7.30 -24.22 -8.93
N ALA A 131 -6.66 -24.25 -7.75
CA ALA A 131 -5.74 -23.21 -7.32
C ALA A 131 -4.61 -22.95 -8.34
N GLY A 132 -4.46 -21.70 -8.79
CA GLY A 132 -3.44 -21.31 -9.76
C GLY A 132 -3.71 -21.81 -11.19
N ALA A 133 -4.90 -22.30 -11.52
CA ALA A 133 -5.19 -22.77 -12.87
C ALA A 133 -5.12 -21.64 -13.91
N LEU A 134 -4.59 -21.93 -15.09
CA LEU A 134 -4.76 -21.06 -16.25
C LEU A 134 -6.20 -21.21 -16.77
N ILE A 135 -6.83 -20.08 -17.09
CA ILE A 135 -8.16 -20.05 -17.67
C ILE A 135 -8.05 -19.73 -19.16
N TYR A 136 -8.70 -20.55 -19.96
CA TYR A 136 -8.72 -20.47 -21.42
C TYR A 136 -10.06 -19.94 -21.90
N ASN A 137 -10.10 -19.42 -23.12
CA ASN A 137 -11.35 -19.19 -23.86
C ASN A 137 -11.65 -20.38 -24.80
N GLN A 138 -12.76 -20.28 -25.53
CA GLN A 138 -13.25 -21.29 -26.46
C GLN A 138 -12.30 -21.50 -27.66
N LYS A 139 -11.40 -20.55 -27.92
CA LYS A 139 -10.34 -20.69 -28.94
C LYS A 139 -9.11 -21.43 -28.41
N GLY A 140 -9.03 -21.70 -27.10
CA GLY A 140 -7.86 -22.27 -26.44
C GLY A 140 -6.79 -21.23 -26.10
N GLU A 141 -7.14 -19.94 -26.12
CA GLU A 141 -6.26 -18.83 -25.78
C GLU A 141 -6.31 -18.58 -24.27
N ILE A 142 -5.17 -18.25 -23.66
CA ILE A 142 -5.07 -17.94 -22.23
C ILE A 142 -5.56 -16.52 -21.98
N PHE A 143 -6.45 -16.30 -21.01
CA PHE A 143 -6.85 -14.94 -20.63
C PHE A 143 -6.57 -14.59 -19.16
N ALA A 144 -6.47 -15.57 -18.26
CA ALA A 144 -6.25 -15.29 -16.84
C ALA A 144 -5.61 -16.45 -16.07
N THR A 145 -5.17 -16.16 -14.84
CA THR A 145 -4.81 -17.16 -13.82
C THR A 145 -5.80 -17.07 -12.65
N LEU A 146 -6.35 -18.20 -12.19
CA LEU A 146 -7.20 -18.28 -11.00
C LEU A 146 -6.35 -18.18 -9.72
N SER A 147 -6.69 -17.26 -8.82
CA SER A 147 -6.00 -17.12 -7.54
C SER A 147 -6.14 -18.36 -6.66
N PRO A 148 -5.05 -18.88 -6.07
CA PRO A 148 -5.12 -19.93 -5.05
C PRO A 148 -5.99 -19.55 -3.84
N GLN A 149 -5.95 -18.29 -3.41
CA GLN A 149 -6.71 -17.82 -2.25
C GLN A 149 -8.20 -17.70 -2.54
N ALA A 150 -8.58 -17.26 -3.74
CA ALA A 150 -9.98 -17.29 -4.17
C ALA A 150 -10.53 -18.72 -4.14
N ALA A 151 -9.81 -19.68 -4.74
CA ALA A 151 -10.22 -21.07 -4.75
C ALA A 151 -10.39 -21.63 -3.32
N SER A 152 -9.42 -21.35 -2.45
CA SER A 152 -9.48 -21.74 -1.04
C SER A 152 -10.69 -21.14 -0.30
N ALA A 153 -10.91 -19.83 -0.42
CA ALA A 153 -11.99 -19.12 0.25
C ALA A 153 -13.38 -19.61 -0.18
N TYR A 154 -13.60 -19.80 -1.49
CA TYR A 154 -14.88 -20.32 -1.97
C TYR A 154 -15.11 -21.77 -1.56
N THR A 155 -14.09 -22.64 -1.64
CA THR A 155 -14.20 -24.03 -1.18
C THR A 155 -14.50 -24.12 0.32
N ALA A 156 -13.81 -23.31 1.14
CA ALA A 156 -14.07 -23.23 2.58
C ALA A 156 -15.50 -22.73 2.89
N SER A 157 -16.09 -21.96 1.98
CA SER A 157 -17.48 -21.46 2.07
C SER A 157 -18.53 -22.46 1.58
N GLY A 158 -18.12 -23.69 1.26
CA GLY A 158 -19.02 -24.76 0.81
C GLY A 158 -19.25 -24.80 -0.71
N PHE A 159 -18.48 -24.06 -1.51
CA PHE A 159 -18.55 -24.17 -2.96
C PHE A 159 -17.87 -25.46 -3.44
N ALA A 160 -18.65 -26.34 -4.08
CA ALA A 160 -18.17 -27.65 -4.55
C ALA A 160 -17.16 -27.58 -5.72
N GLY A 161 -16.98 -26.41 -6.33
CA GLY A 161 -16.05 -26.26 -7.45
C GLY A 161 -16.49 -27.04 -8.67
N GLY A 162 -15.54 -27.63 -9.41
CA GLY A 162 -15.77 -28.45 -10.59
C GLY A 162 -15.04 -27.89 -11.80
N HIS A 163 -15.76 -27.15 -12.64
CA HIS A 163 -15.23 -26.64 -13.89
C HIS A 163 -15.49 -25.14 -14.05
N ILE A 164 -14.67 -24.54 -14.90
CA ILE A 164 -14.83 -23.16 -15.37
C ILE A 164 -15.42 -23.22 -16.78
N TYR A 165 -16.44 -22.42 -17.00
CA TYR A 165 -17.19 -22.30 -18.24
C TYR A 165 -17.08 -20.90 -18.79
N GLU A 166 -16.84 -20.79 -20.09
CA GLU A 166 -17.08 -19.56 -20.85
C GLU A 166 -18.53 -19.54 -21.32
N VAL A 167 -19.21 -18.43 -21.09
CA VAL A 167 -20.58 -18.17 -21.50
C VAL A 167 -20.58 -16.99 -22.47
N GLU A 168 -20.74 -17.28 -23.77
CA GLU A 168 -20.95 -16.28 -24.81
C GLU A 168 -22.41 -15.82 -24.79
N LEU A 169 -22.62 -14.51 -24.75
CA LEU A 169 -23.93 -13.87 -24.84
C LEU A 169 -24.04 -13.04 -26.11
N ASP A 170 -25.15 -13.20 -26.83
CA ASP A 170 -25.61 -12.27 -27.87
C ASP A 170 -26.35 -11.10 -27.21
N ILE A 171 -25.71 -9.93 -27.19
CA ILE A 171 -26.16 -8.78 -26.40
C ILE A 171 -27.50 -8.24 -26.91
N GLU A 172 -27.71 -8.28 -28.24
CA GLU A 172 -28.93 -7.76 -28.86
C GLU A 172 -30.18 -8.60 -28.51
N LYS A 173 -29.97 -9.84 -28.03
CA LYS A 173 -31.03 -10.76 -27.62
C LYS A 173 -31.31 -10.77 -26.12
N LEU A 174 -30.58 -9.98 -25.33
CA LEU A 174 -30.81 -9.86 -23.90
C LEU A 174 -32.03 -8.96 -23.63
N THR A 175 -32.78 -9.26 -22.57
CA THR A 175 -33.93 -8.44 -22.14
C THR A 175 -33.50 -7.10 -21.59
N VAL A 176 -32.43 -7.10 -20.80
CA VAL A 176 -31.75 -5.91 -20.32
C VAL A 176 -30.37 -5.91 -20.95
N GLN A 177 -30.02 -4.82 -21.64
CA GLN A 177 -28.75 -4.69 -22.33
C GLN A 177 -27.79 -3.80 -21.52
N PRO A 178 -26.47 -4.01 -21.63
CA PRO A 178 -25.49 -3.08 -21.09
C PRO A 178 -25.61 -1.69 -21.74
N GLU A 179 -25.56 -0.65 -20.91
CA GLU A 179 -25.72 0.75 -21.31
C GLU A 179 -24.37 1.48 -21.31
N THR A 180 -24.33 2.69 -21.89
CA THR A 180 -23.12 3.52 -21.94
C THR A 180 -23.01 4.53 -20.81
N ASP A 181 -24.14 4.95 -20.25
CA ASP A 181 -24.21 5.98 -19.22
C ASP A 181 -24.31 5.42 -17.80
N SER A 182 -24.45 4.10 -17.63
CA SER A 182 -24.48 3.44 -16.33
C SER A 182 -23.81 2.07 -16.39
N PHE A 183 -23.07 1.72 -15.33
CA PHE A 183 -22.65 0.34 -15.14
C PHE A 183 -23.83 -0.52 -14.69
N LYS A 184 -23.92 -1.73 -15.25
CA LYS A 184 -24.75 -2.82 -14.74
C LYS A 184 -23.88 -3.87 -14.07
N SER A 185 -24.50 -4.79 -13.34
CA SER A 185 -23.82 -5.97 -12.79
C SER A 185 -24.51 -7.24 -13.23
N PHE A 186 -23.74 -8.26 -13.58
CA PHE A 186 -24.28 -9.61 -13.64
C PHE A 186 -24.59 -10.14 -12.22
N ALA A 187 -25.60 -10.98 -12.11
CA ALA A 187 -25.95 -11.66 -10.88
C ALA A 187 -26.50 -13.05 -11.19
N TRP A 188 -25.92 -14.08 -10.58
CA TRP A 188 -26.41 -15.46 -10.67
C TRP A 188 -27.37 -15.74 -9.51
N MET A 189 -28.66 -15.85 -9.80
CA MET A 189 -29.74 -15.94 -8.82
C MET A 189 -30.07 -17.40 -8.50
N VAL A 190 -30.23 -17.71 -7.22
CA VAL A 190 -30.60 -19.05 -6.71
C VAL A 190 -31.63 -18.93 -5.60
N GLU A 191 -32.40 -19.99 -5.35
CA GLU A 191 -33.26 -20.05 -4.17
C GLU A 191 -32.42 -20.42 -2.93
N PRO A 192 -32.44 -19.59 -1.87
CA PRO A 192 -31.73 -19.92 -0.65
C PRO A 192 -32.43 -21.08 0.08
N THR A 193 -31.63 -22.05 0.52
CA THR A 193 -32.07 -23.18 1.34
C THR A 193 -32.66 -22.70 2.66
N ARG A 194 -33.45 -23.55 3.33
CA ARG A 194 -33.97 -23.24 4.67
C ARG A 194 -32.86 -22.86 5.66
N GLN A 195 -31.75 -23.59 5.65
CA GLN A 195 -30.60 -23.32 6.52
C GLN A 195 -29.96 -21.96 6.21
N GLN A 196 -29.88 -21.57 4.93
CA GLN A 196 -29.39 -20.25 4.54
C GLN A 196 -30.34 -19.14 4.96
N LYS A 197 -31.67 -19.32 4.85
CA LYS A 197 -32.65 -18.35 5.37
C LYS A 197 -32.57 -18.18 6.88
N GLU A 198 -32.29 -19.25 7.62
CA GLU A 198 -32.09 -19.21 9.07
C GLU A 198 -30.76 -18.56 9.45
N SER A 199 -29.69 -18.83 8.68
CA SER A 199 -28.34 -18.29 8.95
C SER A 199 -28.20 -16.84 8.50
N PHE A 200 -28.81 -16.48 7.38
CA PHE A 200 -28.70 -15.19 6.71
C PHE A 200 -30.09 -14.59 6.38
N PRO A 201 -30.89 -14.25 7.40
CA PRO A 201 -32.29 -13.86 7.23
C PRO A 201 -32.49 -12.53 6.48
N THR A 202 -31.54 -11.59 6.56
CA THR A 202 -31.62 -10.31 5.87
C THR A 202 -31.20 -10.46 4.41
N LEU A 203 -30.11 -11.20 4.17
CA LEU A 203 -29.60 -11.47 2.83
C LEU A 203 -30.58 -12.34 2.02
N CYS A 204 -31.24 -13.30 2.68
CA CYS A 204 -32.20 -14.22 2.08
C CYS A 204 -33.67 -13.80 2.29
N ALA A 205 -33.94 -12.50 2.45
CA ALA A 205 -35.30 -12.00 2.64
C ALA A 205 -36.18 -12.15 1.38
N ALA A 206 -35.57 -12.05 0.20
CA ALA A 206 -36.23 -12.28 -1.10
C ALA A 206 -36.37 -13.78 -1.41
N SER A 207 -37.17 -14.13 -2.43
CA SER A 207 -37.33 -15.54 -2.82
C SER A 207 -36.06 -16.11 -3.47
N THR A 208 -35.25 -15.26 -4.10
CA THR A 208 -33.94 -15.59 -4.65
C THR A 208 -32.84 -14.65 -4.13
N VAL A 209 -31.60 -15.12 -4.21
CA VAL A 209 -30.40 -14.40 -3.79
C VAL A 209 -29.26 -14.66 -4.77
N HIS A 210 -28.32 -13.73 -4.90
CA HIS A 210 -27.13 -13.99 -5.68
C HIS A 210 -26.23 -15.03 -4.99
N SER A 211 -25.89 -16.11 -5.70
CA SER A 211 -25.11 -17.23 -5.16
C SER A 211 -23.78 -16.82 -4.54
N GLN A 212 -23.08 -15.85 -5.14
CA GLN A 212 -21.77 -15.42 -4.65
C GLN A 212 -21.88 -14.54 -3.41
N ASP A 213 -22.98 -13.80 -3.23
CA ASP A 213 -23.25 -13.06 -1.98
C ASP A 213 -23.35 -14.05 -0.79
N LEU A 214 -24.00 -15.21 -0.98
CA LEU A 214 -24.07 -16.26 0.05
C LEU A 214 -22.69 -16.83 0.40
N LEU A 215 -21.84 -17.04 -0.59
CA LEU A 215 -20.50 -17.60 -0.40
C LEU A 215 -19.60 -16.59 0.31
N VAL A 216 -19.63 -15.32 -0.10
CA VAL A 216 -18.89 -14.23 0.57
C VAL A 216 -19.37 -14.05 2.00
N GLU A 217 -20.68 -14.07 2.24
CA GLU A 217 -21.23 -13.98 3.60
C GLU A 217 -20.79 -15.16 4.47
N SER A 218 -20.78 -16.37 3.91
CA SER A 218 -20.32 -17.59 4.62
C SER A 218 -18.82 -17.53 4.95
N PHE A 219 -18.00 -17.06 4.00
CA PHE A 219 -16.57 -16.80 4.19
C PHE A 219 -16.35 -15.83 5.35
N LEU A 220 -17.02 -14.68 5.32
CA LEU A 220 -16.88 -13.66 6.36
C LEU A 220 -17.41 -14.18 7.71
N ALA A 221 -18.60 -14.78 7.75
CA ALA A 221 -19.16 -15.32 8.98
C ALA A 221 -18.23 -16.34 9.67
N ALA A 222 -17.47 -17.13 8.89
CA ALA A 222 -16.48 -18.07 9.43
C ALA A 222 -15.30 -17.36 10.12
N GLN A 223 -14.89 -16.19 9.64
CA GLN A 223 -13.72 -15.47 10.16
C GLN A 223 -14.00 -14.62 11.41
N VAL A 224 -15.25 -14.26 11.70
CA VAL A 224 -15.63 -13.52 12.92
C VAL A 224 -15.11 -14.19 14.19
N ASN A 225 -15.16 -15.53 14.23
CA ASN A 225 -14.78 -16.32 15.40
C ASN A 225 -13.34 -16.87 15.34
N ASP A 226 -12.62 -16.70 14.22
CA ASP A 226 -11.23 -17.15 14.10
C ASP A 226 -10.31 -16.13 14.78
N LEU A 227 -9.59 -16.56 15.83
CA LEU A 227 -8.63 -15.75 16.57
C LEU A 227 -7.61 -15.03 15.68
N ARG A 228 -7.25 -15.63 14.55
CA ARG A 228 -6.25 -15.13 13.59
C ARG A 228 -6.84 -14.08 12.65
N HIS A 229 -8.12 -14.24 12.31
CA HIS A 229 -8.81 -13.45 11.29
C HIS A 229 -9.95 -12.57 11.83
N ARG A 230 -10.06 -12.42 13.17
CA ARG A 230 -11.12 -11.67 13.89
C ARG A 230 -11.44 -10.31 13.23
N HIS A 231 -12.38 -10.30 12.30
CA HIS A 231 -13.02 -9.08 11.85
C HIS A 231 -14.27 -8.84 12.68
N GLN A 232 -14.79 -7.62 12.60
CA GLN A 232 -16.02 -7.25 13.29
C GLN A 232 -17.24 -7.90 12.62
N PRO A 233 -18.19 -8.46 13.39
CA PRO A 233 -19.41 -9.06 12.85
C PRO A 233 -20.44 -8.04 12.35
N THR A 234 -20.15 -6.74 12.46
CA THR A 234 -20.84 -5.62 11.81
C THR A 234 -19.99 -4.38 12.00
N ASN A 235 -20.07 -3.44 11.06
CA ASN A 235 -19.51 -2.11 11.21
C ASN A 235 -20.56 -1.07 11.66
N THR A 236 -21.81 -1.47 11.88
CA THR A 236 -22.90 -0.63 12.40
C THR A 236 -23.04 -0.72 13.92
N ASP A 237 -23.88 0.13 14.53
CA ASP A 237 -24.23 0.04 15.95
C ASP A 237 -25.26 -1.09 16.26
N GLY A 238 -25.82 -1.72 15.22
CA GLY A 238 -26.83 -2.77 15.36
C GLY A 238 -26.23 -4.15 15.64
N ALA A 239 -26.97 -5.01 16.33
CA ALA A 239 -26.57 -6.40 16.51
C ALA A 239 -26.74 -7.21 15.21
N PRO A 240 -25.83 -8.16 14.91
CA PRO A 240 -25.97 -9.05 13.76
C PRO A 240 -27.22 -9.93 13.90
N LYS A 241 -27.84 -10.27 12.75
CA LYS A 241 -28.99 -11.18 12.68
C LYS A 241 -28.53 -12.55 12.18
N GLY A 242 -28.77 -13.59 12.97
CA GLY A 242 -28.29 -14.94 12.64
C GLY A 242 -26.76 -15.00 12.65
N LYS A 243 -26.16 -15.46 11.55
CA LYS A 243 -24.70 -15.54 11.33
C LYS A 243 -24.17 -14.44 10.41
N GLU A 244 -25.00 -13.48 10.03
CA GLU A 244 -24.60 -12.41 9.11
C GLU A 244 -23.58 -11.47 9.73
N THR A 245 -22.60 -11.04 8.94
CA THR A 245 -21.64 -9.99 9.29
C THR A 245 -22.18 -8.59 9.03
N ASN A 246 -23.32 -8.45 8.33
CA ASN A 246 -24.04 -7.18 8.09
C ASN A 246 -23.11 -5.97 7.89
N LEU A 247 -22.09 -6.13 7.03
CA LEU A 247 -21.12 -5.09 6.72
C LEU A 247 -21.71 -4.13 5.69
N MET A 248 -21.67 -2.84 6.01
CA MET A 248 -22.16 -1.76 5.13
C MET A 248 -20.99 -1.08 4.41
N GLU A 249 -21.21 -0.67 3.17
CA GLU A 249 -20.26 0.16 2.41
C GLU A 249 -20.07 1.52 3.11
N TYR A 250 -18.90 2.14 2.92
CA TYR A 250 -18.64 3.50 3.39
C TYR A 250 -19.20 4.53 2.40
N ASP A 251 -19.82 5.59 2.90
CA ASP A 251 -20.11 6.78 2.11
C ASP A 251 -18.78 7.47 1.79
N VAL A 252 -18.29 7.25 0.57
CA VAL A 252 -17.01 7.77 0.08
C VAL A 252 -16.98 9.30 0.11
N ALA A 253 -18.07 9.97 -0.22
CA ALA A 253 -18.10 11.43 -0.30
C ALA A 253 -18.06 12.05 1.09
N GLN A 254 -18.87 11.54 2.04
CA GLN A 254 -18.85 12.00 3.42
C GLN A 254 -17.57 11.63 4.15
N THR A 255 -17.04 10.43 3.92
CA THR A 255 -15.77 9.99 4.52
C THR A 255 -14.63 10.90 4.06
N ALA A 256 -14.57 11.25 2.77
CA ALA A 256 -13.55 12.15 2.24
C ALA A 256 -13.62 13.58 2.81
N GLN A 257 -14.78 14.00 3.34
CA GLN A 257 -14.96 15.29 4.01
C GLN A 257 -14.62 15.24 5.51
N LYS A 258 -14.49 14.05 6.10
CA LYS A 258 -14.29 13.82 7.53
C LYS A 258 -12.92 13.18 7.77
N ALA A 259 -11.97 13.96 8.28
CA ALA A 259 -10.65 13.40 8.57
C ALA A 259 -10.61 12.48 9.81
N ARG A 260 -11.53 12.62 10.77
CA ARG A 260 -11.47 11.93 12.08
C ARG A 260 -12.36 10.69 12.19
N THR A 261 -13.27 10.48 11.24
CA THR A 261 -14.34 9.46 11.35
C THR A 261 -14.66 8.88 9.97
N LEU A 262 -15.13 7.64 9.95
CA LEU A 262 -15.65 6.98 8.77
C LEU A 262 -17.17 7.15 8.73
N ALA A 263 -17.74 7.38 7.54
CA ALA A 263 -19.19 7.49 7.36
C ALA A 263 -19.70 6.25 6.60
N LEU A 264 -20.77 5.64 7.09
CA LEU A 264 -21.40 4.49 6.45
C LEU A 264 -22.52 4.94 5.51
N ASP A 265 -22.76 4.15 4.46
CA ASP A 265 -23.99 4.20 3.69
C ASP A 265 -24.90 3.07 4.16
N ASP A 266 -25.85 3.40 5.04
CA ASP A 266 -26.78 2.44 5.65
C ASP A 266 -27.75 1.79 4.64
N SER A 267 -27.71 2.20 3.36
CA SER A 267 -28.49 1.60 2.28
C SER A 267 -27.72 0.56 1.45
N GLN A 268 -26.39 0.50 1.59
CA GLN A 268 -25.52 -0.33 0.75
C GLN A 268 -24.82 -1.39 1.61
N ARG A 269 -25.32 -2.61 1.56
CA ARG A 269 -24.63 -3.78 2.14
C ARG A 269 -23.52 -4.25 1.22
N LEU A 270 -22.41 -4.75 1.80
CA LEU A 270 -21.39 -5.49 1.07
C LEU A 270 -22.02 -6.62 0.24
N ALA A 271 -21.66 -6.68 -1.04
CA ALA A 271 -22.15 -7.69 -1.97
C ALA A 271 -21.13 -7.94 -3.09
N ALA A 272 -21.16 -9.11 -3.71
CA ALA A 272 -20.42 -9.40 -4.93
C ALA A 272 -21.03 -8.64 -6.11
N TRP A 273 -20.19 -7.93 -6.86
CA TRP A 273 -20.59 -7.17 -8.05
C TRP A 273 -19.73 -7.56 -9.25
N HIS A 274 -20.36 -7.64 -10.42
CA HIS A 274 -19.79 -8.11 -11.67
C HIS A 274 -20.00 -7.05 -12.77
N PRO A 275 -19.27 -5.92 -12.68
CA PRO A 275 -19.50 -4.72 -13.47
C PRO A 275 -19.35 -4.94 -14.98
N VAL A 276 -20.30 -4.39 -15.73
CA VAL A 276 -20.28 -4.33 -17.20
C VAL A 276 -20.80 -2.99 -17.69
N ILE A 277 -20.14 -2.43 -18.72
CA ILE A 277 -20.54 -1.18 -19.37
C ILE A 277 -20.26 -1.24 -20.86
N ARG A 278 -21.11 -0.57 -21.65
CA ARG A 278 -20.86 -0.34 -23.08
C ARG A 278 -20.07 0.96 -23.27
N LEU A 279 -18.93 0.88 -23.94
CA LEU A 279 -18.09 2.04 -24.22
C LEU A 279 -18.79 2.99 -25.19
N ALA A 280 -18.47 4.28 -25.07
CA ALA A 280 -19.03 5.32 -25.95
C ALA A 280 -18.43 5.33 -27.36
N SER A 281 -17.28 4.67 -27.54
CA SER A 281 -16.58 4.56 -28.82
C SER A 281 -15.78 3.26 -28.88
N ASP A 282 -15.38 2.88 -30.09
CA ASP A 282 -14.45 1.75 -30.30
C ASP A 282 -12.96 2.16 -30.20
N GLY A 283 -12.66 3.42 -29.90
CA GLY A 283 -11.29 3.92 -29.72
C GLY A 283 -10.59 3.35 -28.48
N PRO A 284 -9.25 3.47 -28.39
CA PRO A 284 -8.52 3.07 -27.19
C PRO A 284 -8.92 3.90 -25.98
N LEU A 285 -8.95 3.28 -24.81
CA LEU A 285 -9.21 3.98 -23.55
C LEU A 285 -7.95 4.74 -23.11
N LYS A 286 -8.13 5.93 -22.55
CA LYS A 286 -7.08 6.56 -21.74
C LYS A 286 -6.77 5.67 -20.55
N LEU A 287 -5.52 5.67 -20.10
CA LEU A 287 -5.07 4.83 -18.99
C LEU A 287 -4.60 5.71 -17.84
N GLY A 288 -5.36 5.72 -16.75
CA GLY A 288 -4.88 6.19 -15.45
C GLY A 288 -4.13 5.05 -14.76
N HIS A 289 -3.08 5.35 -14.01
CA HIS A 289 -2.38 4.39 -13.17
C HIS A 289 -2.18 4.94 -11.75
N LEU A 290 -2.60 4.17 -10.77
CA LEU A 290 -2.44 4.42 -9.33
C LEU A 290 -1.87 3.17 -8.68
N SER A 291 -0.86 3.35 -7.83
CA SER A 291 -0.17 2.30 -7.07
C SER A 291 0.31 2.89 -5.75
N ASP A 292 0.77 2.04 -4.82
CA ASP A 292 1.28 2.44 -3.50
C ASP A 292 0.32 3.41 -2.80
N VAL A 293 -0.95 3.03 -2.66
CA VAL A 293 -1.99 3.95 -2.20
C VAL A 293 -2.23 3.86 -0.70
N HIS A 294 -1.87 2.75 -0.06
CA HIS A 294 -1.81 2.59 1.39
C HIS A 294 -3.00 3.23 2.15
N ILE A 295 -4.21 2.80 1.80
CA ILE A 295 -5.42 3.14 2.57
C ILE A 295 -5.22 2.64 3.99
N ASN A 296 -5.40 3.55 4.95
CA ASN A 296 -5.06 3.29 6.33
C ASN A 296 -5.96 4.12 7.26
N VAL A 297 -6.96 3.48 7.87
CA VAL A 297 -7.88 4.09 8.84
C VAL A 297 -7.18 4.63 10.08
N ARG A 298 -5.94 4.22 10.36
CA ARG A 298 -5.14 4.81 11.44
C ARG A 298 -4.93 6.31 11.23
N HIS A 299 -4.90 6.80 9.99
CA HIS A 299 -4.86 8.24 9.73
C HIS A 299 -6.05 8.98 10.37
N ASN A 300 -7.23 8.36 10.39
CA ASN A 300 -8.40 8.93 11.04
C ASN A 300 -8.26 8.94 12.57
N ALA A 301 -7.60 7.93 13.15
CA ALA A 301 -7.26 7.91 14.57
C ALA A 301 -6.21 8.98 14.91
N LEU A 302 -5.13 9.08 14.13
CA LEU A 302 -4.07 10.08 14.31
C LEU A 302 -4.61 11.51 14.13
N ALA A 303 -5.56 11.71 13.23
CA ALA A 303 -6.22 13.01 13.02
C ALA A 303 -6.99 13.53 14.24
N LYS A 304 -7.23 12.67 15.24
CA LYS A 304 -7.82 13.06 16.53
C LYS A 304 -6.79 13.56 17.54
N SER A 305 -5.49 13.41 17.28
CA SER A 305 -4.46 13.81 18.24
C SER A 305 -4.54 15.31 18.54
N PRO A 306 -4.80 15.72 19.80
CA PRO A 306 -4.85 17.12 20.19
C PRO A 306 -3.44 17.69 20.48
N ALA A 307 -2.40 16.85 20.42
CA ALA A 307 -1.06 17.20 20.84
C ALA A 307 -0.49 18.36 20.00
N ARG A 308 0.28 19.22 20.65
CA ARG A 308 0.98 20.34 20.01
C ARG A 308 2.46 20.28 20.32
N ILE A 309 3.28 20.78 19.38
CA ILE A 309 4.74 20.90 19.60
C ILE A 309 5.02 21.77 20.83
N ILE A 310 4.29 22.88 20.97
CA ILE A 310 4.32 23.78 22.13
C ILE A 310 2.91 23.87 22.71
N GLU A 311 2.79 23.59 24.00
CA GLU A 311 1.53 23.57 24.76
C GLU A 311 1.34 24.86 25.59
N ASP A 312 0.09 25.30 25.78
CA ASP A 312 -0.28 26.42 26.68
C ASP A 312 0.35 27.79 26.37
N ASN A 313 0.66 28.08 25.10
CA ASN A 313 1.13 29.39 24.70
C ASN A 313 0.17 30.05 23.69
N SER A 314 -0.42 31.19 24.06
CA SER A 314 -1.36 31.95 23.22
C SER A 314 -0.70 32.62 22.00
N SER A 315 0.62 32.79 22.03
CA SER A 315 1.43 33.35 20.94
C SER A 315 1.91 32.28 19.95
N PHE A 316 1.80 31.00 20.28
CA PHE A 316 2.08 29.89 19.36
C PHE A 316 0.79 29.45 18.65
N ASP A 317 0.63 29.89 17.40
CA ASP A 317 -0.54 29.58 16.56
C ASP A 317 -0.40 28.26 15.77
N GLY A 318 0.52 27.37 16.18
CA GLY A 318 0.73 26.11 15.49
C GLY A 318 -0.45 25.14 15.67
N PRO A 319 -0.96 24.50 14.59
CA PRO A 319 -2.07 23.55 14.70
C PRO A 319 -1.66 22.29 15.47
N ALA A 320 -2.66 21.58 15.99
CA ALA A 320 -2.46 20.26 16.56
C ALA A 320 -1.87 19.29 15.53
N VAL A 321 -1.05 18.34 15.98
CA VAL A 321 -0.39 17.36 15.10
C VAL A 321 -1.41 16.58 14.27
N GLY A 322 -2.57 16.22 14.84
CA GLY A 322 -3.62 15.53 14.10
C GLY A 322 -4.13 16.30 12.87
N ALA A 323 -4.04 17.64 12.85
CA ALA A 323 -4.43 18.45 11.70
C ALA A 323 -3.40 18.44 10.55
N ARG A 324 -2.21 17.88 10.79
CA ARG A 324 -1.08 17.81 9.85
C ARG A 324 -0.97 16.47 9.15
N VAL A 325 -1.79 15.48 9.50
CA VAL A 325 -1.74 14.14 8.93
C VAL A 325 -2.18 14.17 7.46
N CYS A 326 -1.35 13.65 6.55
CA CYS A 326 -1.79 13.30 5.21
C CYS A 326 -2.64 12.02 5.29
N ASN A 327 -3.91 12.10 4.85
CA ASN A 327 -4.79 10.93 4.84
C ASN A 327 -4.82 10.31 3.44
N SER A 328 -4.23 9.12 3.31
CA SER A 328 -4.11 8.42 2.03
C SER A 328 -5.43 8.15 1.31
N PHE A 329 -6.50 7.80 2.04
CA PHE A 329 -7.82 7.54 1.43
C PHE A 329 -8.39 8.81 0.79
N ASN A 330 -8.25 9.95 1.48
CA ASN A 330 -8.75 11.22 0.98
C ASN A 330 -7.97 11.65 -0.25
N ALA A 331 -6.64 11.56 -0.21
CA ALA A 331 -5.75 11.80 -1.34
C ALA A 331 -6.15 10.95 -2.55
N LEU A 332 -6.30 9.64 -2.33
CA LEU A 332 -6.69 8.68 -3.35
C LEU A 332 -8.03 9.01 -3.99
N LYS A 333 -9.04 9.36 -3.17
CA LYS A 333 -10.37 9.77 -3.68
C LYS A 333 -10.30 11.01 -4.57
N GLU A 334 -9.46 12.00 -4.26
CA GLU A 334 -9.26 13.17 -5.14
C GLU A 334 -8.60 12.76 -6.47
N LEU A 335 -7.65 11.82 -6.44
CA LEU A 335 -7.05 11.29 -7.67
C LEU A 335 -8.08 10.54 -8.53
N PHE A 336 -8.95 9.73 -7.91
CA PHE A 336 -10.08 9.09 -8.60
C PHE A 336 -10.99 10.14 -9.26
N ASP A 337 -11.40 11.18 -8.53
CA ASP A 337 -12.23 12.26 -9.08
C ASP A 337 -11.56 12.98 -10.26
N LYS A 338 -10.25 13.25 -10.16
CA LYS A 338 -9.50 13.93 -11.22
C LYS A 338 -9.33 13.07 -12.46
N ILE A 339 -9.02 11.78 -12.31
CA ILE A 339 -8.91 10.83 -13.42
C ILE A 339 -10.28 10.58 -14.06
N GLY A 340 -11.33 10.40 -13.24
CA GLY A 340 -12.70 10.16 -13.67
C GLY A 340 -13.53 11.42 -13.91
N ALA A 341 -12.92 12.61 -13.97
CA ALA A 341 -13.63 13.89 -14.04
C ALA A 341 -14.58 14.00 -15.24
N GLY A 342 -14.27 13.28 -16.33
CA GLY A 342 -15.11 13.24 -17.53
C GLY A 342 -16.45 12.53 -17.34
N LYS A 343 -16.62 11.72 -16.28
CA LYS A 343 -17.80 10.91 -15.98
C LYS A 343 -18.29 10.08 -17.18
N LYS A 344 -17.35 9.48 -17.89
CA LYS A 344 -17.54 8.72 -19.13
C LYS A 344 -16.65 7.49 -19.12
N PRO A 345 -17.08 6.38 -19.75
CA PRO A 345 -16.26 5.19 -19.92
C PRO A 345 -15.27 5.36 -21.08
N ASP A 346 -14.45 6.43 -21.05
CA ASP A 346 -13.38 6.70 -22.04
C ASP A 346 -11.97 6.56 -21.46
N THR A 347 -11.90 6.32 -20.14
CA THR A 347 -10.68 6.18 -19.35
C THR A 347 -10.82 4.91 -18.52
N ALA A 348 -9.76 4.12 -18.42
CA ALA A 348 -9.65 3.00 -17.49
C ALA A 348 -8.56 3.29 -16.45
N LEU A 349 -8.80 2.91 -15.21
CA LEU A 349 -7.84 2.99 -14.13
C LEU A 349 -7.16 1.63 -13.93
N LEU A 350 -5.85 1.60 -14.07
CA LEU A 350 -4.96 0.52 -13.67
C LEU A 350 -4.59 0.76 -12.19
N PHE A 351 -5.10 -0.07 -11.30
CA PHE A 351 -4.97 0.13 -9.85
C PHE A 351 -4.17 -1.02 -9.23
N THR A 352 -2.86 -0.82 -9.08
CA THR A 352 -1.89 -1.93 -8.93
C THR A 352 -1.30 -2.01 -7.52
N GLY A 353 -1.88 -2.86 -6.67
CA GLY A 353 -1.27 -3.31 -5.41
C GLY A 353 -0.98 -2.25 -4.35
N ASP A 354 -0.68 -2.73 -3.14
CA ASP A 354 -0.44 -1.89 -1.95
C ASP A 354 -1.59 -0.91 -1.72
N LEU A 355 -2.79 -1.49 -1.75
CA LEU A 355 -4.07 -0.84 -1.54
C LEU A 355 -4.26 -0.45 -0.09
N ILE A 356 -3.85 -1.33 0.81
CA ILE A 356 -3.93 -1.17 2.26
C ILE A 356 -2.53 -1.26 2.84
N ASP A 357 -2.32 -0.81 4.08
CA ASP A 357 -1.06 -1.11 4.76
C ASP A 357 -1.07 -2.48 5.44
N PHE A 358 -2.21 -2.82 6.06
CA PHE A 358 -2.39 -4.00 6.90
C PHE A 358 -3.84 -4.48 6.85
N ASN A 359 -4.02 -5.79 6.93
CA ASN A 359 -5.34 -6.40 7.03
C ASN A 359 -6.06 -6.04 8.33
N ARG A 360 -5.33 -5.88 9.44
CA ARG A 360 -5.86 -5.50 10.75
C ARG A 360 -5.37 -4.12 11.14
N ASN A 361 -6.31 -3.24 11.48
CA ASN A 361 -5.97 -1.86 11.81
C ASN A 361 -6.85 -1.31 12.92
N ILE A 362 -6.40 -0.24 13.58
CA ILE A 362 -7.10 0.34 14.72
C ILE A 362 -8.44 0.94 14.27
N ASP A 363 -9.53 0.63 14.97
CA ASP A 363 -10.83 1.25 14.74
C ASP A 363 -10.83 2.69 15.29
N PRO A 364 -10.92 3.72 14.43
CA PRO A 364 -10.91 5.11 14.86
C PRO A 364 -12.03 5.42 15.85
N ARG A 365 -13.19 4.75 15.80
CA ARG A 365 -14.32 4.97 16.72
C ARG A 365 -13.95 4.59 18.16
N GLN A 366 -13.05 3.62 18.32
CA GLN A 366 -12.55 3.21 19.62
C GLN A 366 -11.43 4.10 20.13
N VAL A 367 -10.92 5.05 19.35
CA VAL A 367 -9.89 6.00 19.77
C VAL A 367 -10.55 7.30 20.26
N GLY A 368 -10.37 7.62 21.54
CA GLY A 368 -10.91 8.83 22.17
C GLY A 368 -10.08 10.08 21.88
N ASP A 369 -10.51 11.24 22.37
CA ASP A 369 -9.86 12.54 22.08
C ASP A 369 -8.69 12.89 23.01
N GLY A 370 -8.48 12.14 24.10
CA GLY A 370 -7.40 12.39 25.07
C GLY A 370 -6.07 11.73 24.68
N ILE A 371 -4.98 12.49 24.63
CA ILE A 371 -3.68 12.04 24.09
C ILE A 371 -3.11 10.79 24.78
N GLY A 372 -3.11 10.73 26.12
CA GLY A 372 -2.59 9.56 26.84
C GLY A 372 -3.40 8.29 26.62
N GLU A 373 -4.72 8.41 26.43
CA GLU A 373 -5.58 7.27 26.10
C GLU A 373 -5.37 6.81 24.65
N GLN A 374 -5.07 7.73 23.73
CA GLN A 374 -4.65 7.37 22.36
C GLN A 374 -3.33 6.59 22.39
N TRP A 375 -2.32 7.08 23.13
CA TRP A 375 -1.03 6.40 23.26
C TRP A 375 -1.17 4.98 23.81
N LYS A 376 -1.98 4.78 24.86
CA LYS A 376 -2.27 3.44 25.39
C LYS A 376 -2.89 2.54 24.32
N LYS A 377 -3.85 3.05 23.54
CA LYS A 377 -4.51 2.26 22.48
C LYS A 377 -3.60 1.97 21.30
N PHE A 378 -2.61 2.81 21.00
CA PHE A 378 -1.60 2.56 19.97
C PHE A 378 -0.52 1.55 20.38
N ASN A 379 -0.51 1.10 21.64
CA ASN A 379 0.36 0.03 22.11
C ASN A 379 -0.10 -1.33 21.53
N VAL A 380 0.36 -1.60 20.31
CA VAL A 380 -0.03 -2.78 19.53
C VAL A 380 0.36 -4.07 20.28
N LEU A 381 1.53 -4.12 20.92
CA LEU A 381 2.00 -5.31 21.66
C LEU A 381 1.03 -5.74 22.76
N ASN A 382 0.40 -4.78 23.45
CA ASN A 382 -0.55 -5.06 24.54
C ASN A 382 -1.99 -5.22 24.07
N HIS A 383 -2.37 -4.54 22.99
CA HIS A 383 -3.79 -4.36 22.67
C HIS A 383 -4.24 -4.96 21.34
N PHE A 384 -3.34 -5.56 20.55
CA PHE A 384 -3.70 -6.12 19.24
C PHE A 384 -4.84 -7.14 19.30
N ASN A 385 -4.90 -7.98 20.34
CA ASN A 385 -5.95 -8.99 20.49
C ASN A 385 -7.21 -8.48 21.22
N THR A 386 -7.24 -7.20 21.60
CA THR A 386 -8.42 -6.56 22.21
C THR A 386 -9.60 -6.61 21.22
N PRO A 387 -10.71 -7.28 21.56
CA PRO A 387 -11.85 -7.41 20.66
C PRO A 387 -12.36 -6.06 20.16
N GLY A 388 -12.49 -5.93 18.83
CA GLY A 388 -13.00 -4.72 18.17
C GLY A 388 -12.02 -3.55 18.05
N LEU A 389 -10.88 -3.54 18.76
CA LEU A 389 -9.93 -2.43 18.67
C LEU A 389 -9.09 -2.49 17.39
N TYR A 390 -8.63 -3.68 17.00
CA TYR A 390 -7.86 -3.91 15.76
C TYR A 390 -8.59 -4.92 14.84
N PRO A 391 -9.80 -4.63 14.37
CA PRO A 391 -10.55 -5.56 13.53
C PRO A 391 -9.91 -5.65 12.14
N ARG A 392 -10.08 -6.81 11.51
CA ARG A 392 -9.69 -7.03 10.13
C ARG A 392 -10.65 -6.35 9.15
N GLY A 393 -10.15 -5.86 8.02
CA GLY A 393 -10.95 -5.56 6.84
C GLY A 393 -11.52 -4.15 6.72
N GLN A 394 -11.17 -3.23 7.62
CA GLN A 394 -11.65 -1.84 7.54
C GLN A 394 -11.10 -1.12 6.31
N ASP A 395 -9.80 -1.29 6.04
CA ASP A 395 -9.12 -0.67 4.92
C ASP A 395 -9.58 -1.27 3.58
N ASP A 396 -9.78 -2.60 3.53
CA ASP A 396 -10.37 -3.30 2.38
C ASP A 396 -11.77 -2.77 2.04
N MET A 397 -12.63 -2.55 3.04
CA MET A 397 -13.98 -2.02 2.84
C MET A 397 -13.97 -0.58 2.31
N LEU A 398 -12.98 0.25 2.67
CA LEU A 398 -12.80 1.58 2.08
C LEU A 398 -12.38 1.48 0.61
N ALA A 399 -11.43 0.59 0.29
CA ALA A 399 -11.04 0.33 -1.09
C ALA A 399 -12.23 -0.17 -1.93
N PHE A 400 -13.00 -1.12 -1.40
CA PHE A 400 -14.21 -1.65 -2.02
C PHE A 400 -15.22 -0.53 -2.33
N SER A 401 -15.53 0.30 -1.33
CA SER A 401 -16.49 1.40 -1.46
C SER A 401 -16.00 2.45 -2.47
N LEU A 402 -14.68 2.71 -2.55
CA LEU A 402 -14.11 3.64 -3.53
C LEU A 402 -14.19 3.12 -4.96
N VAL A 403 -13.96 1.83 -5.19
CA VAL A 403 -14.12 1.21 -6.51
C VAL A 403 -15.60 1.24 -6.94
N ARG A 404 -16.52 0.98 -6.01
CA ARG A 404 -17.97 1.12 -6.23
C ARG A 404 -18.36 2.55 -6.59
N TYR A 405 -17.80 3.54 -5.91
CA TYR A 405 -17.94 4.96 -6.25
C TYR A 405 -17.41 5.27 -7.66
N ALA A 406 -16.27 4.69 -8.06
CA ALA A 406 -15.71 4.85 -9.40
C ALA A 406 -16.70 4.40 -10.50
N TYR A 407 -17.37 3.27 -10.30
CA TYR A 407 -18.37 2.77 -11.26
C TYR A 407 -19.66 3.59 -11.24
N ASN A 408 -20.18 3.89 -10.05
CA ASN A 408 -21.49 4.50 -9.90
C ASN A 408 -21.50 6.02 -10.19
N GLU A 409 -20.43 6.73 -9.85
CA GLU A 409 -20.38 8.20 -9.89
C GLU A 409 -19.44 8.74 -10.98
N LEU A 410 -18.36 8.01 -11.27
CA LEU A 410 -17.33 8.43 -12.23
C LEU A 410 -17.40 7.68 -13.57
N LYS A 411 -18.15 6.57 -13.64
CA LYS A 411 -18.21 5.68 -14.80
C LYS A 411 -16.81 5.23 -15.26
N LEU A 412 -15.92 5.02 -14.30
CA LEU A 412 -14.50 4.73 -14.50
C LEU A 412 -14.26 3.22 -14.31
N PRO A 413 -14.00 2.44 -15.38
CA PRO A 413 -13.43 1.10 -15.30
C PRO A 413 -12.18 1.03 -14.41
N VAL A 414 -12.06 0.01 -13.57
CA VAL A 414 -10.92 -0.19 -12.67
C VAL A 414 -10.40 -1.62 -12.80
N PHE A 415 -9.13 -1.79 -13.17
CA PHE A 415 -8.43 -3.07 -13.25
C PHE A 415 -7.44 -3.18 -12.08
N MET A 416 -7.65 -4.15 -11.21
CA MET A 416 -6.91 -4.29 -9.96
C MET A 416 -5.92 -5.44 -10.00
N THR A 417 -4.75 -5.24 -9.40
CA THR A 417 -3.77 -6.32 -9.11
C THR A 417 -3.32 -6.23 -7.65
N SER A 418 -2.76 -7.31 -7.13
CA SER A 418 -2.19 -7.36 -5.78
C SER A 418 -0.78 -6.76 -5.71
N GLY A 419 -0.44 -6.21 -4.55
CA GLY A 419 0.90 -5.86 -4.07
C GLY A 419 1.31 -6.74 -2.89
N ASN A 420 2.33 -6.35 -2.14
CA ASN A 420 2.75 -7.13 -0.96
C ASN A 420 1.94 -6.79 0.30
N HIS A 421 1.40 -5.57 0.43
CA HIS A 421 0.73 -5.16 1.65
C HIS A 421 -0.65 -5.81 1.87
N GLU A 422 -1.33 -6.27 0.81
CA GLU A 422 -2.53 -7.11 0.98
C GLU A 422 -2.20 -8.43 1.73
N ALA A 423 -0.93 -8.84 1.78
CA ALA A 423 -0.49 -10.01 2.54
C ALA A 423 -0.07 -9.69 3.99
N TYR A 424 -0.08 -8.42 4.42
CA TYR A 424 0.37 -8.04 5.76
C TYR A 424 -0.77 -8.10 6.77
N THR A 425 -0.58 -8.83 7.87
CA THR A 425 -1.63 -8.94 8.90
C THR A 425 -1.63 -7.73 9.83
N VAL A 426 -0.48 -7.44 10.42
CA VAL A 426 -0.42 -6.61 11.63
C VAL A 426 0.11 -5.22 11.33
N PRO A 427 -0.34 -4.20 12.05
CA PRO A 427 0.28 -2.91 11.93
C PRO A 427 1.59 -2.84 12.72
N TYR A 428 2.54 -2.06 12.23
CA TYR A 428 3.74 -1.69 12.98
C TYR A 428 3.66 -0.26 13.50
N GLY A 429 4.51 0.07 14.46
CA GLY A 429 4.88 1.45 14.76
C GLY A 429 5.71 2.10 13.65
N ILE A 430 6.03 3.38 13.76
CA ILE A 430 6.76 4.15 12.73
C ILE A 430 8.28 3.84 12.69
N SER A 431 8.76 2.99 13.60
CA SER A 431 10.13 2.44 13.57
C SER A 431 10.22 1.27 12.57
N PRO A 432 11.31 1.11 11.79
CA PRO A 432 11.48 0.07 10.80
C PRO A 432 11.65 -1.29 11.46
N ARG A 433 11.40 -2.32 10.65
CA ARG A 433 11.49 -3.75 11.00
C ARG A 433 12.85 -4.19 11.54
N ILE A 434 13.90 -3.40 11.31
CA ILE A 434 15.29 -3.78 11.63
C ILE A 434 15.78 -3.00 12.85
N ASN A 435 15.06 -3.09 13.98
CA ASN A 435 15.65 -2.80 15.30
C ASN A 435 16.22 -4.04 15.98
N ASP A 436 17.04 -3.86 17.02
CA ASP A 436 17.71 -5.00 17.68
C ASP A 436 16.64 -6.00 18.14
N TRP A 437 15.48 -5.46 18.51
CA TRP A 437 14.26 -6.20 18.80
C TRP A 437 13.66 -6.86 17.54
N GLY A 438 13.36 -6.13 16.47
CA GLY A 438 12.69 -6.61 15.26
C GLY A 438 13.54 -7.57 14.43
N ALA A 439 14.85 -7.38 14.38
CA ALA A 439 15.80 -8.33 13.82
C ALA A 439 15.87 -9.61 14.67
N ALA A 440 15.90 -9.49 16.01
CA ALA A 440 15.79 -10.65 16.89
C ALA A 440 14.46 -11.39 16.69
N MET A 441 13.36 -10.66 16.45
CA MET A 441 12.05 -11.24 16.14
C MET A 441 11.99 -11.94 14.81
N GLY A 442 12.49 -11.34 13.73
CA GLY A 442 12.55 -12.00 12.43
C GLY A 442 13.36 -13.30 12.47
N VAL A 443 14.48 -13.31 13.22
CA VAL A 443 15.26 -14.55 13.46
C VAL A 443 14.46 -15.56 14.25
N LEU A 444 13.81 -15.14 15.33
CA LEU A 444 12.97 -15.99 16.16
C LEU A 444 11.83 -16.62 15.34
N GLU A 445 11.22 -15.85 14.44
CA GLU A 445 10.12 -16.30 13.58
C GLU A 445 10.57 -17.22 12.45
N ASP A 446 11.77 -17.00 11.92
CA ASP A 446 12.41 -17.94 11.00
C ASP A 446 12.80 -19.27 11.67
N THR A 447 12.81 -19.33 13.01
CA THR A 447 13.04 -20.57 13.76
C THR A 447 11.79 -21.44 13.92
N THR A 448 10.75 -21.19 13.09
CA THR A 448 9.38 -21.74 12.92
C THR A 448 8.90 -22.87 13.84
N ASP A 449 9.77 -23.78 14.18
CA ASP A 449 9.59 -24.91 15.08
C ASP A 449 9.52 -24.50 16.57
N THR A 450 9.51 -23.22 16.94
CA THR A 450 9.47 -22.81 18.37
C THR A 450 8.39 -21.79 18.74
N LEU A 451 7.68 -21.26 17.75
CA LEU A 451 6.65 -20.26 17.95
C LEU A 451 5.29 -20.83 17.57
N ASP A 452 4.28 -20.54 18.39
CA ASP A 452 2.90 -20.70 17.95
C ASP A 452 2.65 -19.86 16.68
N THR A 453 2.06 -20.49 15.67
CA THR A 453 1.71 -19.90 14.38
C THR A 453 0.44 -19.06 14.45
N ASP A 454 -0.38 -19.30 15.47
CA ASP A 454 -1.73 -18.74 15.63
C ASP A 454 -1.80 -17.58 16.65
N GLY A 455 -0.75 -17.39 17.47
CA GLY A 455 -0.65 -16.32 18.47
C GLY A 455 0.14 -15.07 18.01
N TRP A 456 -0.28 -13.89 18.48
CA TRP A 456 0.40 -12.61 18.28
C TRP A 456 0.55 -11.82 19.60
N GLY A 457 1.54 -10.93 19.67
CA GLY A 457 1.76 -10.05 20.83
C GLY A 457 2.09 -10.80 22.13
N ARG A 458 1.77 -10.21 23.29
CA ARG A 458 2.11 -10.79 24.62
C ARG A 458 1.66 -12.24 24.82
N GLU A 459 0.62 -12.67 24.12
CA GLU A 459 -0.01 -13.99 24.25
C GLU A 459 0.70 -15.09 23.44
N ARG A 460 1.65 -14.74 22.56
CA ARG A 460 2.37 -15.71 21.73
C ARG A 460 3.25 -16.63 22.60
N THR A 461 2.95 -17.92 22.55
CA THR A 461 3.68 -18.95 23.32
C THR A 461 4.92 -19.46 22.58
N PHE A 462 5.89 -19.93 23.36
CA PHE A 462 7.15 -20.49 22.90
C PHE A 462 7.20 -21.98 23.25
N GLU A 463 6.79 -22.84 22.33
CA GLU A 463 6.70 -24.27 22.55
C GLU A 463 7.88 -25.02 21.89
N PRO A 464 8.65 -25.85 22.62
CA PRO A 464 9.62 -26.74 22.01
C PRO A 464 8.91 -27.82 21.18
N THR A 465 9.26 -28.00 19.90
CA THR A 465 8.55 -28.94 19.00
C THR A 465 9.19 -30.32 18.85
N THR A 466 10.29 -30.67 19.53
CA THR A 466 10.81 -32.04 19.44
C THR A 466 11.37 -32.58 20.76
N THR A 467 10.90 -33.77 21.12
CA THR A 467 11.52 -34.62 22.15
C THR A 467 12.56 -35.53 21.47
N VAL A 468 13.83 -35.34 21.80
CA VAL A 468 14.97 -36.09 21.25
C VAL A 468 15.37 -37.17 22.24
N ALA A 469 15.32 -38.43 21.82
CA ALA A 469 15.84 -39.54 22.61
C ALA A 469 17.38 -39.54 22.57
N THR A 470 18.00 -39.46 23.74
CA THR A 470 19.45 -39.64 23.91
C THR A 470 19.72 -40.89 24.75
N HIS A 471 20.99 -41.30 24.84
CA HIS A 471 21.41 -42.40 25.71
C HIS A 471 21.16 -42.12 27.22
N ALA A 472 20.86 -40.88 27.60
CA ALA A 472 20.52 -40.46 28.96
C ALA A 472 18.99 -40.29 29.18
N GLY A 473 18.15 -40.59 28.18
CA GLY A 473 16.70 -40.41 28.22
C GLY A 473 16.18 -39.45 27.14
N THR A 474 14.87 -39.23 27.13
CA THR A 474 14.20 -38.31 26.20
C THR A 474 14.33 -36.87 26.72
N HIS A 475 14.95 -35.98 25.93
CA HIS A 475 15.12 -34.57 26.25
C HIS A 475 14.34 -33.69 25.27
N GLN A 476 13.70 -32.63 25.75
CA GLN A 476 13.15 -31.61 24.86
C GLN A 476 14.31 -30.82 24.23
N ALA A 477 14.41 -30.78 22.91
CA ALA A 477 15.44 -30.00 22.22
C ALA A 477 14.81 -28.95 21.30
N ARG A 478 15.30 -27.72 21.40
CA ARG A 478 14.99 -26.64 20.44
C ARG A 478 15.99 -26.76 19.29
N ARG A 479 15.61 -27.40 18.18
CA ARG A 479 16.50 -27.49 17.00
C ARG A 479 16.30 -26.25 16.15
N ILE A 480 17.37 -25.49 15.93
CA ILE A 480 17.36 -24.32 15.04
C ILE A 480 17.65 -24.82 13.61
N GLY A 481 16.76 -24.53 12.65
CA GLY A 481 17.00 -24.84 11.23
C GLY A 481 18.20 -24.07 10.65
N ILE A 482 18.78 -24.53 9.53
CA ILE A 482 19.99 -23.93 8.93
C ILE A 482 19.81 -22.43 8.63
N LYS A 483 18.67 -22.03 8.05
CA LYS A 483 18.35 -20.61 7.78
C LYS A 483 18.28 -19.77 9.05
N ALA A 484 17.70 -20.31 10.11
CA ALA A 484 17.56 -19.67 11.40
C ALA A 484 18.89 -19.56 12.16
N GLU A 485 19.78 -20.57 12.06
CA GLU A 485 21.13 -20.51 12.64
C GLU A 485 21.99 -19.45 11.94
N ILE A 486 21.79 -19.29 10.63
CA ILE A 486 22.40 -18.21 9.85
C ILE A 486 21.83 -16.86 10.27
N GLY A 487 20.51 -16.71 10.34
CA GLY A 487 19.87 -15.50 10.85
C GLY A 487 20.40 -15.11 12.24
N ARG A 488 20.50 -16.09 13.15
CA ARG A 488 21.11 -15.91 14.48
C ARG A 488 22.55 -15.43 14.40
N ARG A 489 23.40 -16.02 13.56
CA ARG A 489 24.81 -15.60 13.40
C ARG A 489 24.96 -14.22 12.76
N VAL A 490 24.08 -13.87 11.81
CA VAL A 490 24.10 -12.56 11.13
C VAL A 490 23.62 -11.46 12.07
N VAL A 491 22.49 -11.66 12.75
CA VAL A 491 21.91 -10.67 13.68
C VAL A 491 22.73 -10.56 14.96
N ASN A 492 23.40 -11.63 15.40
CA ASN A 492 24.19 -11.67 16.64
C ASN A 492 25.68 -11.95 16.43
N SER A 493 26.31 -11.40 15.38
CA SER A 493 27.74 -11.62 15.08
C SER A 493 28.70 -11.32 16.24
N ASN A 494 28.23 -10.68 17.33
CA ASN A 494 29.00 -10.39 18.55
C ASN A 494 28.38 -10.84 19.89
N LYS A 495 27.23 -11.54 19.94
CA LYS A 495 26.51 -11.80 21.22
C LYS A 495 26.32 -13.26 21.65
N ASN A 496 26.62 -14.26 20.80
CA ASN A 496 26.50 -15.70 21.13
C ASN A 496 25.18 -16.14 21.78
N LEU A 497 24.09 -15.39 21.59
CA LEU A 497 22.82 -15.61 22.30
C LEU A 497 22.16 -16.94 21.91
N HIS A 498 21.60 -17.61 22.92
CA HIS A 498 20.76 -18.79 22.79
C HIS A 498 19.30 -18.39 22.55
N ILE A 499 18.47 -19.35 22.13
CA ILE A 499 17.03 -19.15 21.91
C ILE A 499 16.26 -18.70 23.17
N GLY A 500 16.78 -18.99 24.37
CA GLY A 500 16.24 -18.46 25.64
C GLY A 500 16.36 -16.93 25.73
N ASP A 501 17.53 -16.40 25.39
CA ASP A 501 17.82 -14.96 25.42
C ASP A 501 17.01 -14.18 24.36
N LEU A 502 16.70 -14.82 23.22
CA LEU A 502 15.79 -14.26 22.21
C LEU A 502 14.34 -14.20 22.71
N ALA A 503 13.88 -15.22 23.43
CA ALA A 503 12.55 -15.24 24.04
C ALA A 503 12.42 -14.20 25.17
N GLU A 504 13.48 -13.96 25.95
CA GLU A 504 13.53 -12.85 26.92
C GLU A 504 13.47 -11.49 26.21
N THR A 505 14.20 -11.32 25.10
CA THR A 505 14.15 -10.10 24.29
C THR A 505 12.74 -9.82 23.75
N TYR A 506 11.95 -10.84 23.42
CA TYR A 506 10.57 -10.65 22.98
C TYR A 506 9.67 -10.02 24.06
N ARG A 507 9.90 -10.37 25.33
CA ARG A 507 9.10 -9.91 26.47
C ARG A 507 9.55 -8.56 27.04
N ASP A 508 10.62 -7.99 26.48
CA ASP A 508 11.17 -6.70 26.90
C ASP A 508 10.51 -5.53 26.13
N PHE A 509 9.37 -5.04 26.65
CA PHE A 509 8.61 -3.95 26.01
C PHE A 509 9.32 -2.60 26.07
N ASP A 510 10.14 -2.38 27.10
CA ASP A 510 10.92 -1.15 27.21
C ASP A 510 11.92 -1.11 26.04
N LYS A 511 12.61 -2.23 25.76
CA LYS A 511 13.49 -2.36 24.57
C LYS A 511 12.74 -2.32 23.24
N ALA A 512 11.53 -2.88 23.16
CA ALA A 512 10.68 -2.77 21.97
C ALA A 512 10.23 -1.33 21.66
N SER A 513 10.24 -0.46 22.67
CA SER A 513 9.79 0.94 22.59
C SER A 513 10.94 1.94 22.44
N GLN A 514 12.19 1.48 22.46
CA GLN A 514 13.37 2.34 22.37
C GLN A 514 13.53 2.97 20.98
N TRP A 515 13.83 4.27 20.97
CA TRP A 515 14.34 4.94 19.78
C TRP A 515 15.67 4.35 19.33
N HIS A 516 15.93 4.40 18.03
CA HIS A 516 17.26 4.10 17.52
C HIS A 516 17.54 4.89 16.23
N ASN A 517 18.67 5.59 16.22
CA ASN A 517 19.02 6.54 15.16
C ASN A 517 19.10 5.89 13.77
N ASN A 518 19.71 4.70 13.63
CA ASN A 518 19.82 3.98 12.33
C ASN A 518 18.53 3.31 11.86
N LYS A 519 17.41 3.64 12.50
CA LYS A 519 16.17 2.85 12.46
C LYS A 519 14.97 3.80 12.57
N ALA A 520 14.96 4.88 11.81
CA ALA A 520 13.70 5.44 11.36
C ALA A 520 13.32 4.67 10.09
N ASN A 521 12.07 4.24 9.91
CA ASN A 521 11.63 3.86 8.58
C ASN A 521 11.49 5.19 7.87
N GLU A 522 12.58 5.63 7.23
CA GLU A 522 12.78 7.01 6.84
C GLU A 522 11.58 7.49 5.97
N GLY A 523 10.92 6.59 5.23
CA GLY A 523 9.69 6.89 4.49
C GLY A 523 8.45 7.23 5.34
N ILE A 524 8.11 6.47 6.39
CA ILE A 524 6.73 6.48 6.96
C ILE A 524 6.27 7.86 7.48
N SER A 525 7.10 8.59 8.24
CA SER A 525 6.66 9.90 8.73
C SER A 525 6.56 10.92 7.59
N ALA A 526 7.52 10.89 6.65
CA ALA A 526 7.52 11.72 5.45
C ALA A 526 6.32 11.41 4.53
N ASP A 527 5.98 10.13 4.35
CA ASP A 527 4.82 9.61 3.63
C ASP A 527 3.50 10.20 4.18
N HIS A 528 3.44 10.44 5.50
CA HIS A 528 2.30 11.10 6.17
C HIS A 528 2.45 12.61 6.31
N ASN A 529 3.47 13.19 5.67
CA ASN A 529 3.79 14.61 5.70
C ASN A 529 4.05 15.13 7.12
N MET A 530 4.71 14.35 7.98
CA MET A 530 5.03 14.69 9.38
C MET A 530 6.54 14.61 9.65
N SER A 531 7.04 15.49 10.53
CA SER A 531 8.39 15.36 11.10
C SER A 531 8.46 14.18 12.06
N ILE A 532 9.68 13.69 12.36
CA ILE A 532 9.83 12.56 13.30
C ILE A 532 9.27 12.92 14.68
N TYR A 533 9.50 14.17 15.12
CA TYR A 533 8.98 14.68 16.38
C TYR A 533 7.44 14.71 16.41
N GLU A 534 6.81 15.18 15.34
CA GLU A 534 5.35 15.22 15.24
C GLU A 534 4.75 13.81 15.28
N THR A 535 5.30 12.89 14.49
CA THR A 535 4.79 11.51 14.43
C THR A 535 4.96 10.80 15.77
N THR A 536 6.14 10.89 16.37
CA THR A 536 6.38 10.29 17.70
C THR A 536 5.45 10.90 18.75
N LEU A 537 5.23 12.21 18.73
CA LEU A 537 4.27 12.88 19.63
C LEU A 537 2.83 12.35 19.46
N ALA A 538 2.39 12.06 18.23
CA ALA A 538 1.07 11.51 17.97
C ALA A 538 0.94 10.04 18.42
N TYR A 539 1.94 9.21 18.12
CA TYR A 539 1.94 7.78 18.47
C TYR A 539 2.24 7.51 19.95
N GLY A 540 2.99 8.40 20.59
CA GLY A 540 3.41 8.28 21.98
C GLY A 540 4.57 7.31 22.20
N PRO A 541 4.88 6.98 23.46
CA PRO A 541 6.05 6.20 23.85
C PRO A 541 6.18 4.81 23.20
N THR A 542 5.10 4.25 22.65
CA THR A 542 5.08 2.91 22.03
C THR A 542 5.29 2.93 20.52
N TYR A 543 5.61 4.09 19.93
CA TYR A 543 5.74 4.29 18.49
C TYR A 543 6.75 3.35 17.80
N ALA A 544 7.72 2.78 18.53
CA ALA A 544 8.73 1.91 17.97
C ALA A 544 8.36 0.41 17.99
N GLN A 545 7.27 0.06 18.66
CA GLN A 545 6.86 -1.33 18.82
C GLN A 545 6.38 -1.93 17.49
N ALA A 546 6.84 -3.15 17.20
CA ALA A 546 6.29 -4.01 16.14
C ALA A 546 5.83 -5.33 16.78
N LEU A 547 4.95 -6.11 16.13
CA LEU A 547 4.59 -7.45 16.64
C LEU A 547 5.46 -8.56 16.05
N THR A 548 6.03 -8.34 14.87
CA THR A 548 6.67 -9.38 14.05
C THR A 548 7.67 -8.79 13.06
N GLY A 549 8.70 -9.56 12.72
CA GLY A 549 9.59 -9.28 11.60
C GLY A 549 9.10 -9.90 10.27
N ASN A 550 8.28 -10.95 10.32
CA ASN A 550 7.75 -11.70 9.17
C ASN A 550 6.23 -11.45 8.99
N ASN A 551 5.84 -10.25 8.53
CA ASN A 551 4.42 -9.87 8.41
C ASN A 551 3.72 -10.41 7.15
N TYR A 552 4.47 -10.83 6.13
CA TYR A 552 3.92 -11.37 4.89
C TYR A 552 3.36 -12.78 5.11
N ARG A 553 2.04 -12.96 4.94
CA ARG A 553 1.41 -14.28 4.85
C ARG A 553 0.49 -14.33 3.65
N THR A 554 0.75 -15.29 2.77
CA THR A 554 0.01 -15.46 1.52
C THR A 554 -1.48 -15.75 1.73
N GLU A 555 -1.87 -16.31 2.88
CA GLU A 555 -3.28 -16.54 3.26
C GLU A 555 -4.09 -15.24 3.43
N ASN A 556 -3.44 -14.11 3.72
CA ASN A 556 -4.12 -12.83 3.93
C ASN A 556 -4.65 -12.18 2.64
N TYR A 557 -4.26 -12.67 1.45
CA TYR A 557 -4.86 -12.21 0.20
C TYR A 557 -6.31 -12.69 0.00
N ASP A 558 -6.84 -13.53 0.88
CA ASP A 558 -8.21 -14.05 0.83
C ASP A 558 -9.27 -12.95 0.68
N TRP A 559 -9.21 -11.84 1.44
CA TRP A 559 -10.15 -10.72 1.31
C TRP A 559 -10.03 -10.05 -0.05
N PHE A 560 -8.80 -9.77 -0.50
CA PHE A 560 -8.57 -9.17 -1.80
C PHE A 560 -9.20 -10.03 -2.92
N TYR A 561 -8.90 -11.34 -2.92
CA TYR A 561 -9.34 -12.22 -3.99
C TYR A 561 -10.79 -12.71 -3.87
N ALA A 562 -11.40 -12.59 -2.68
CA ALA A 562 -12.83 -12.87 -2.48
C ALA A 562 -13.73 -11.68 -2.82
N LEU A 563 -13.30 -10.45 -2.49
CA LEU A 563 -14.14 -9.25 -2.60
C LEU A 563 -13.93 -8.47 -3.91
N PHE A 564 -12.70 -8.41 -4.43
CA PHE A 564 -12.39 -7.62 -5.63
C PHE A 564 -12.37 -8.46 -6.89
N THR A 565 -11.52 -9.49 -6.94
CA THR A 565 -11.38 -10.32 -8.14
C THR A 565 -10.86 -11.70 -7.78
N PRO A 566 -11.39 -12.80 -8.34
CA PRO A 566 -10.81 -14.12 -8.12
C PRO A 566 -9.58 -14.39 -9.00
N LEU A 567 -9.20 -13.45 -9.88
CA LEU A 567 -8.12 -13.61 -10.85
C LEU A 567 -6.82 -12.99 -10.32
N GLU A 568 -5.70 -13.70 -10.44
CA GLU A 568 -4.38 -13.24 -10.03
C GLU A 568 -3.69 -12.41 -11.13
N ASP A 569 -3.78 -12.90 -12.37
CA ASP A 569 -3.29 -12.23 -13.57
C ASP A 569 -4.40 -12.22 -14.62
N VAL A 570 -4.50 -11.15 -15.42
CA VAL A 570 -5.53 -11.06 -16.46
C VAL A 570 -5.01 -10.36 -17.73
N LEU A 571 -5.54 -10.81 -18.86
CA LEU A 571 -5.36 -10.26 -20.19
C LEU A 571 -6.71 -9.83 -20.76
N ILE A 572 -6.84 -8.54 -21.07
CA ILE A 572 -8.03 -7.96 -21.68
C ILE A 572 -7.67 -7.44 -23.07
N ALA A 573 -8.34 -7.97 -24.10
CA ALA A 573 -8.24 -7.48 -25.47
C ALA A 573 -9.55 -6.77 -25.85
N LEU A 574 -9.52 -5.43 -25.87
CA LEU A 574 -10.72 -4.62 -26.08
C LEU A 574 -11.23 -4.73 -27.52
N GLY A 575 -12.54 -4.86 -27.68
CA GLY A 575 -13.22 -4.95 -28.98
C GLY A 575 -13.23 -6.34 -29.63
N VAL A 576 -12.64 -7.35 -28.99
CA VAL A 576 -12.62 -8.72 -29.54
C VAL A 576 -13.95 -9.42 -29.28
N GLU A 577 -14.58 -9.92 -30.35
CA GLU A 577 -15.74 -10.80 -30.21
C GLU A 577 -15.32 -12.26 -29.89
N PRO A 578 -16.08 -12.97 -29.05
CA PRO A 578 -15.75 -14.34 -28.62
C PRO A 578 -15.58 -15.32 -29.79
N ASP A 579 -16.37 -15.20 -30.85
CA ASP A 579 -16.41 -16.14 -31.98
C ASP A 579 -15.61 -15.68 -33.21
N ARG A 580 -15.09 -14.45 -33.22
CA ARG A 580 -14.34 -13.90 -34.35
C ARG A 580 -12.90 -13.57 -33.98
N PRO A 581 -11.91 -13.84 -34.84
CA PRO A 581 -10.61 -13.20 -34.74
C PRO A 581 -10.79 -11.75 -35.25
N GLY A 582 -11.14 -10.83 -34.34
CA GLY A 582 -11.35 -9.42 -34.66
C GLY A 582 -10.16 -8.58 -34.17
N PRO A 583 -9.79 -7.50 -34.87
CA PRO A 583 -8.70 -6.67 -34.41
C PRO A 583 -9.11 -6.03 -33.07
N THR A 584 -8.28 -6.22 -32.05
CA THR A 584 -8.41 -5.46 -30.81
C THR A 584 -7.88 -4.05 -31.00
N THR A 585 -8.43 -3.07 -30.29
CA THR A 585 -7.88 -1.70 -30.30
C THR A 585 -6.80 -1.49 -29.25
N GLN A 586 -6.85 -2.25 -28.16
CA GLN A 586 -5.94 -2.12 -27.04
C GLN A 586 -5.93 -3.41 -26.23
N VAL A 587 -4.73 -3.85 -25.87
CA VAL A 587 -4.48 -5.00 -25.02
C VAL A 587 -3.91 -4.53 -23.69
N ILE A 588 -4.51 -5.00 -22.58
CA ILE A 588 -4.08 -4.70 -21.22
C ILE A 588 -3.75 -6.01 -20.53
N ALA A 589 -2.51 -6.17 -20.07
CA ALA A 589 -2.08 -7.27 -19.23
C ALA A 589 -1.80 -6.75 -17.82
N ALA A 590 -2.62 -7.15 -16.85
CA ALA A 590 -2.46 -6.78 -15.46
C ALA A 590 -1.94 -8.00 -14.69
N LEU A 591 -0.76 -7.86 -14.07
CA LEU A 591 -0.01 -8.96 -13.46
C LEU A 591 0.13 -8.74 -11.95
N GLY A 592 -0.25 -9.75 -11.17
CA GLY A 592 -0.21 -9.70 -9.71
C GLY A 592 1.21 -9.82 -9.13
N TRP A 593 1.33 -9.51 -7.83
CA TRP A 593 2.57 -9.67 -7.05
C TRP A 593 3.07 -11.12 -7.01
N GLY A 594 2.13 -12.07 -7.00
CA GLY A 594 2.40 -13.47 -6.76
C GLY A 594 2.31 -13.84 -5.28
N GLN A 595 2.86 -15.00 -4.96
CA GLN A 595 2.57 -15.73 -3.72
C GLN A 595 3.68 -15.66 -2.66
N GLY A 596 4.69 -14.81 -2.86
CA GLY A 596 5.82 -14.72 -1.94
C GLY A 596 6.60 -13.42 -2.01
N GLU A 597 7.19 -13.05 -0.88
CA GLU A 597 8.04 -11.87 -0.69
C GLU A 597 9.44 -12.28 -0.23
N ASN A 598 10.44 -11.57 -0.75
CA ASN A 598 11.79 -11.57 -0.20
C ASN A 598 12.18 -10.17 0.26
N PHE A 599 12.46 -10.02 1.56
CA PHE A 599 12.95 -8.77 2.15
C PHE A 599 14.32 -8.94 2.84
N LYS A 600 14.94 -10.11 2.68
CA LYS A 600 16.21 -10.50 3.32
C LYS A 600 17.28 -10.67 2.24
N ASN A 601 18.34 -9.86 2.30
CA ASN A 601 19.42 -9.91 1.31
C ASN A 601 20.55 -10.86 1.73
N LEU A 602 20.20 -12.14 1.95
CA LEU A 602 21.13 -13.14 2.46
C LEU A 602 21.17 -14.35 1.52
N THR A 603 22.36 -14.75 1.08
CA THR A 603 22.60 -16.01 0.35
C THR A 603 23.67 -16.83 1.03
N VAL A 604 23.47 -18.15 0.97
CA VAL A 604 24.33 -19.15 1.61
C VAL A 604 24.95 -20.02 0.53
N SER A 605 26.28 -20.06 0.48
CA SER A 605 27.03 -21.02 -0.34
C SER A 605 28.05 -21.73 0.57
N GLY A 606 27.71 -22.94 1.02
CA GLY A 606 28.49 -23.66 2.03
C GLY A 606 28.43 -22.99 3.42
N LEU A 607 29.58 -22.62 3.98
CA LEU A 607 29.70 -21.91 5.28
C LEU A 607 29.80 -20.38 5.14
N LEU A 608 29.85 -19.85 3.91
CA LEU A 608 29.97 -18.42 3.63
C LEU A 608 28.58 -17.79 3.46
N ILE A 609 28.37 -16.66 4.16
CA ILE A 609 27.17 -15.81 4.04
C ILE A 609 27.57 -14.60 3.20
N THR A 610 26.87 -14.37 2.09
CA THR A 610 27.10 -13.23 1.20
C THR A 610 25.80 -12.49 0.95
N SER A 611 25.85 -11.17 0.73
CA SER A 611 24.70 -10.42 0.22
C SER A 611 24.56 -10.65 -1.29
N THR A 612 23.32 -10.64 -1.81
CA THR A 612 23.04 -10.81 -3.25
C THR A 612 23.17 -9.52 -4.04
N ASP A 613 23.16 -8.37 -3.35
CA ASP A 613 23.21 -7.06 -3.97
C ASP A 613 23.90 -6.00 -3.09
N ARG A 614 23.88 -4.74 -3.57
CA ARG A 614 24.51 -3.56 -2.97
C ARG A 614 23.71 -2.90 -1.81
N GLN A 615 22.51 -3.38 -1.49
CA GLN A 615 21.59 -2.73 -0.55
C GLN A 615 21.79 -3.17 0.92
N GLY A 616 22.81 -3.98 1.24
CA GLY A 616 23.07 -4.44 2.63
C GLY A 616 22.14 -5.58 3.06
N THR A 617 22.16 -6.02 4.33
CA THR A 617 21.50 -7.29 4.74
C THR A 617 19.96 -7.29 4.75
N GLY A 618 19.31 -6.12 4.78
CA GLY A 618 17.87 -5.95 4.62
C GLY A 618 17.57 -5.16 3.35
N ILE A 619 16.49 -5.50 2.64
CA ILE A 619 16.12 -4.91 1.34
C ILE A 619 14.65 -4.51 1.33
N LEU A 620 14.28 -3.62 0.40
CA LEU A 620 12.88 -3.44 0.03
C LEU A 620 12.27 -4.78 -0.39
N PRO A 621 11.01 -5.08 -0.01
CA PRO A 621 10.28 -6.27 -0.44
C PRO A 621 10.37 -6.54 -1.95
N ARG A 622 10.69 -7.78 -2.33
CA ARG A 622 10.72 -8.23 -3.73
C ARG A 622 9.70 -9.33 -3.98
N ALA A 623 9.05 -9.26 -5.14
CA ALA A 623 8.15 -10.27 -5.66
C ALA A 623 8.94 -11.47 -6.16
N THR A 624 8.94 -12.55 -5.37
CA THR A 624 9.63 -13.81 -5.69
C THR A 624 9.07 -14.52 -6.93
N GLN A 625 7.91 -14.07 -7.42
CA GLN A 625 7.19 -14.63 -8.57
C GLN A 625 6.89 -13.58 -9.65
N SER A 626 7.61 -12.45 -9.65
CA SER A 626 7.55 -11.48 -10.74
C SER A 626 7.85 -12.14 -12.09
N PHE A 627 7.06 -11.90 -13.13
CA PHE A 627 7.19 -12.58 -14.42
C PHE A 627 7.28 -14.11 -14.30
N SER A 628 6.37 -14.70 -13.53
CA SER A 628 6.24 -16.15 -13.44
C SER A 628 6.05 -16.80 -14.82
N ASN A 629 6.28 -18.11 -14.93
CA ASN A 629 6.07 -18.83 -16.20
C ASN A 629 4.64 -18.66 -16.75
N LYS A 630 3.64 -18.54 -15.88
CA LYS A 630 2.24 -18.29 -16.27
C LYS A 630 2.05 -16.86 -16.79
N GLN A 631 2.61 -15.87 -16.10
CA GLN A 631 2.60 -14.48 -16.55
C GLN A 631 3.30 -14.34 -17.92
N LEU A 632 4.42 -15.01 -18.15
CA LEU A 632 5.11 -15.02 -19.45
C LEU A 632 4.29 -15.70 -20.56
N GLN A 633 3.47 -16.71 -20.24
CA GLN A 633 2.55 -17.34 -21.20
C GLN A 633 1.41 -16.38 -21.55
N LEU A 634 0.84 -15.70 -20.56
CA LEU A 634 -0.22 -14.70 -20.72
C LEU A 634 0.27 -13.51 -21.57
N LEU A 635 1.49 -13.01 -21.30
CA LEU A 635 2.14 -12.00 -22.14
C LEU A 635 2.37 -12.50 -23.58
N GLY A 636 2.71 -13.79 -23.76
CA GLY A 636 2.81 -14.41 -25.08
C GLY A 636 1.48 -14.34 -25.86
N GLN A 637 0.35 -14.60 -25.19
CA GLN A 637 -0.98 -14.42 -25.80
C GLN A 637 -1.27 -12.94 -26.11
N ALA A 638 -0.85 -12.01 -25.24
CA ALA A 638 -0.98 -10.58 -25.47
C ALA A 638 -0.27 -10.11 -26.75
N GLN A 639 0.96 -10.61 -27.01
CA GLN A 639 1.68 -10.34 -28.26
C GLN A 639 0.92 -10.86 -29.49
N SER A 640 0.27 -12.01 -29.37
CA SER A 640 -0.54 -12.58 -30.46
C SER A 640 -1.73 -11.68 -30.82
N HIS A 641 -2.46 -11.18 -29.82
CA HIS A 641 -3.56 -10.23 -30.05
C HIS A 641 -3.08 -8.92 -30.70
N LYS A 642 -1.98 -8.34 -30.19
CA LYS A 642 -1.40 -7.12 -30.76
C LYS A 642 -0.91 -7.33 -32.20
N ARG A 643 -0.27 -8.47 -32.49
CA ARG A 643 0.22 -8.82 -33.83
C ARG A 643 -0.92 -8.96 -34.83
N ALA A 644 -2.01 -9.61 -34.42
CA ALA A 644 -3.19 -9.83 -35.26
C ALA A 644 -3.96 -8.53 -35.55
N SER A 645 -3.66 -7.43 -34.85
CA SER A 645 -4.46 -6.20 -34.85
C SER A 645 -3.62 -4.98 -35.23
N PRO A 646 -3.56 -4.60 -36.52
CA PRO A 646 -2.89 -3.38 -36.95
C PRO A 646 -3.45 -2.15 -36.22
N GLY A 647 -2.57 -1.36 -35.59
CA GLY A 647 -2.95 -0.19 -34.79
C GLY A 647 -3.19 -0.46 -33.31
N ALA A 648 -3.24 -1.72 -32.86
CA ALA A 648 -3.40 -2.05 -31.44
C ALA A 648 -2.16 -1.71 -30.62
N SER A 649 -2.41 -1.27 -29.38
CA SER A 649 -1.38 -1.10 -28.35
C SER A 649 -1.40 -2.26 -27.34
N LEU A 650 -0.28 -2.47 -26.65
CA LEU A 650 -0.12 -3.42 -25.55
C LEU A 650 0.45 -2.70 -24.32
N THR A 651 -0.34 -2.70 -23.24
CA THR A 651 0.06 -2.19 -21.93
C THR A 651 0.26 -3.34 -20.96
N VAL A 652 1.35 -3.30 -20.20
CA VAL A 652 1.57 -4.17 -19.03
C VAL A 652 1.48 -3.31 -17.77
N ALA A 653 0.75 -3.78 -16.77
CA ALA A 653 0.64 -3.15 -15.46
C ALA A 653 1.05 -4.14 -14.36
N THR A 654 2.00 -3.75 -13.53
CA THR A 654 2.52 -4.53 -12.40
C THR A 654 2.55 -3.64 -11.16
N HIS A 655 2.51 -4.23 -9.97
CA HIS A 655 2.94 -3.50 -8.78
C HIS A 655 4.47 -3.52 -8.64
N PHE A 656 5.10 -4.69 -8.87
CA PHE A 656 6.56 -4.81 -8.84
C PHE A 656 7.24 -3.99 -9.95
N THR A 657 8.47 -3.53 -9.68
CA THR A 657 9.19 -2.58 -10.53
C THR A 657 10.54 -3.09 -11.00
N ILE A 658 10.88 -2.81 -12.26
CA ILE A 658 12.17 -3.18 -12.87
C ILE A 658 13.17 -2.03 -12.76
N ILE A 659 12.78 -0.83 -13.20
CA ILE A 659 13.65 0.35 -13.22
C ILE A 659 13.16 1.31 -12.15
N ASN A 660 14.00 1.51 -11.14
CA ASN A 660 13.76 2.42 -10.04
C ASN A 660 15.10 2.86 -9.49
N TYR A 661 15.36 4.17 -9.58
CA TYR A 661 16.59 4.75 -9.08
C TYR A 661 16.55 4.82 -7.56
N ASP A 662 17.58 4.27 -6.94
CA ASP A 662 17.86 4.44 -5.52
C ASP A 662 18.05 5.92 -5.14
N GLU A 663 17.97 6.21 -3.85
CA GLU A 663 18.10 7.57 -3.31
C GLU A 663 19.34 8.29 -3.82
N PRO A 664 20.56 7.70 -3.87
CA PRO A 664 21.76 8.43 -4.29
C PRO A 664 21.84 8.75 -5.78
N LEU A 665 21.00 8.12 -6.62
CA LEU A 665 21.07 8.27 -8.08
C LEU A 665 20.02 9.29 -8.56
N PRO A 666 20.42 10.50 -9.00
CA PRO A 666 19.50 11.51 -9.52
C PRO A 666 19.05 11.20 -10.96
N TYR A 667 17.96 11.82 -11.42
CA TYR A 667 17.57 11.73 -12.84
C TYR A 667 18.57 12.42 -13.79
N SER A 668 19.35 13.38 -13.28
CA SER A 668 20.47 14.00 -14.00
C SER A 668 21.69 13.08 -14.18
N ALA A 669 21.68 11.86 -13.61
CA ALA A 669 22.78 10.92 -13.74
C ALA A 669 23.08 10.60 -15.21
N THR A 670 24.37 10.48 -15.56
CA THR A 670 24.74 10.18 -16.94
C THR A 670 24.34 8.75 -17.30
N PRO A 671 24.07 8.45 -18.58
CA PRO A 671 23.71 7.10 -18.99
C PRO A 671 24.77 6.04 -18.63
N GLU A 672 26.04 6.42 -18.47
CA GLU A 672 27.11 5.52 -18.01
C GLU A 672 26.94 5.08 -16.55
N GLN A 673 26.35 5.95 -15.72
CA GLN A 673 26.04 5.69 -14.31
C GLN A 673 24.74 4.90 -14.15
N ALA A 674 23.84 4.99 -15.14
CA ALA A 674 22.52 4.36 -15.12
C ALA A 674 22.45 3.07 -15.96
N ARG A 675 23.21 2.04 -15.56
CA ARG A 675 23.24 0.71 -16.21
C ARG A 675 22.95 -0.43 -15.26
N PHE A 676 22.26 -1.46 -15.73
CA PHE A 676 22.07 -2.72 -15.00
C PHE A 676 22.01 -3.92 -15.95
N ILE A 677 22.15 -5.12 -15.41
CA ILE A 677 22.05 -6.38 -16.18
C ILE A 677 20.73 -7.04 -15.78
N PRO A 678 19.76 -7.17 -16.71
CA PRO A 678 18.57 -7.98 -16.46
C PRO A 678 18.96 -9.41 -16.10
N SER A 679 18.33 -9.98 -15.08
CA SER A 679 18.61 -11.35 -14.62
C SER A 679 17.36 -12.19 -14.53
N SER A 680 17.51 -13.50 -14.72
CA SER A 680 16.49 -14.51 -14.44
C SER A 680 16.41 -14.90 -12.96
N SER A 681 17.34 -14.42 -12.13
CA SER A 681 17.49 -14.84 -10.73
C SER A 681 17.91 -13.67 -9.83
N PRO A 682 17.52 -13.69 -8.54
CA PRO A 682 17.95 -12.68 -7.57
C PRO A 682 19.47 -12.57 -7.42
N LEU A 683 20.19 -13.66 -7.70
CA LEU A 683 21.64 -13.75 -7.50
C LEU A 683 22.44 -12.96 -8.54
N GLY A 684 21.84 -12.60 -9.68
CA GLY A 684 22.56 -12.03 -10.81
C GLY A 684 23.62 -12.99 -11.37
N ALA A 685 24.83 -12.47 -11.62
CA ALA A 685 25.99 -13.24 -12.07
C ALA A 685 27.16 -13.11 -11.07
N PRO A 686 27.04 -13.70 -9.86
CA PRO A 686 27.94 -13.41 -8.74
C PRO A 686 29.37 -13.90 -9.00
N LEU A 687 29.54 -14.98 -9.76
CA LEU A 687 30.85 -15.49 -10.20
C LEU A 687 31.60 -14.51 -11.14
N ARG A 688 30.91 -13.46 -11.63
CA ARG A 688 31.48 -12.38 -12.45
C ARG A 688 31.51 -11.04 -11.70
N GLY A 689 31.23 -11.05 -10.39
CA GLY A 689 31.19 -9.84 -9.55
C GLY A 689 30.03 -8.89 -9.88
N GLN A 690 28.97 -9.39 -10.52
CA GLN A 690 27.84 -8.58 -10.99
C GLN A 690 26.58 -8.93 -10.20
N PRO A 691 26.11 -8.05 -9.28
CA PRO A 691 24.90 -8.29 -8.52
C PRO A 691 23.66 -8.22 -9.43
N GLY A 692 22.59 -8.93 -9.06
CA GLY A 692 21.31 -8.89 -9.78
C GLY A 692 20.63 -7.51 -9.71
N PHE A 693 20.92 -6.74 -8.65
CA PHE A 693 20.34 -5.43 -8.39
C PHE A 693 21.40 -4.39 -8.04
N ASN A 694 21.20 -3.15 -8.49
CA ASN A 694 22.02 -2.00 -8.20
C ASN A 694 21.15 -0.73 -8.07
N HIS A 695 21.77 0.45 -8.01
CA HIS A 695 21.05 1.72 -7.81
C HIS A 695 20.09 2.14 -8.95
N VAL A 696 20.03 1.40 -10.06
CA VAL A 696 19.20 1.70 -11.25
C VAL A 696 17.97 0.79 -11.28
N ASN A 697 18.13 -0.45 -10.83
CA ASN A 697 17.09 -1.46 -10.73
C ASN A 697 16.92 -1.89 -9.27
N THR A 698 16.84 -0.95 -8.33
CA THR A 698 16.57 -1.30 -6.92
C THR A 698 15.20 -1.91 -6.69
N GLY A 699 14.38 -1.96 -7.73
CA GLY A 699 13.00 -2.41 -7.72
C GLY A 699 12.82 -3.86 -7.25
N THR A 700 11.58 -4.29 -7.40
CA THR A 700 11.01 -5.38 -6.62
C THR A 700 10.73 -6.61 -7.46
N CYS A 701 11.29 -6.68 -8.67
CA CYS A 701 11.18 -7.78 -9.62
C CYS A 701 12.32 -8.79 -9.46
N GLU A 702 12.07 -9.99 -8.94
CA GLU A 702 13.12 -10.93 -8.56
C GLU A 702 13.59 -11.88 -9.68
N VAL A 703 12.70 -12.26 -10.59
CA VAL A 703 12.97 -13.31 -11.59
C VAL A 703 12.55 -12.91 -13.01
N ASN A 704 13.19 -13.56 -14.00
CA ASN A 704 12.89 -13.48 -15.44
C ASN A 704 12.93 -12.08 -16.09
N GLN A 705 13.70 -11.12 -15.55
CA GLN A 705 13.86 -9.81 -16.19
C GLN A 705 14.53 -9.94 -17.57
N ASP A 706 15.53 -10.81 -17.69
CA ASP A 706 16.19 -11.13 -18.97
C ASP A 706 15.21 -11.60 -20.04
N VAL A 707 14.38 -12.59 -19.70
CA VAL A 707 13.33 -13.12 -20.59
C VAL A 707 12.34 -12.03 -20.97
N TYR A 708 11.96 -11.16 -20.02
CA TYR A 708 11.07 -10.05 -20.29
C TYR A 708 11.66 -9.07 -21.31
N PHE A 709 12.90 -8.63 -21.08
CA PHE A 709 13.61 -7.73 -21.98
C PHE A 709 13.87 -8.33 -23.37
N GLU A 710 14.17 -9.62 -23.46
CA GLU A 710 14.44 -10.27 -24.74
C GLU A 710 13.19 -10.49 -25.59
N ARG A 711 12.05 -10.80 -24.96
CA ARG A 711 10.84 -11.25 -25.66
C ARG A 711 9.77 -10.17 -25.83
N PHE A 712 9.70 -9.21 -24.92
CA PHE A 712 8.57 -8.28 -24.83
C PHE A 712 8.96 -6.80 -24.93
N VAL A 713 10.25 -6.46 -24.80
CA VAL A 713 10.74 -5.07 -24.80
C VAL A 713 11.40 -4.72 -26.14
N CYS A 714 10.93 -3.66 -26.79
CA CYS A 714 11.51 -3.12 -28.02
C CYS A 714 12.28 -1.83 -27.71
N VAL A 715 13.59 -1.84 -27.89
CA VAL A 715 14.51 -0.72 -27.58
C VAL A 715 15.70 -0.71 -28.54
N ASP A 716 16.39 0.43 -28.62
CA ASP A 716 17.55 0.61 -29.48
C ASP A 716 18.78 -0.20 -29.00
N GLY A 717 19.77 -0.43 -29.87
CA GLY A 717 21.11 -0.91 -29.48
C GLY A 717 21.39 -2.42 -29.49
N GLY A 718 20.64 -3.26 -30.23
CA GLY A 718 21.06 -4.65 -30.45
C GLY A 718 20.15 -5.51 -31.35
N SER A 719 20.69 -6.62 -31.87
CA SER A 719 20.08 -7.55 -32.84
C SER A 719 19.45 -8.82 -32.25
N THR A 720 19.35 -8.92 -30.92
CA THR A 720 18.88 -10.14 -30.21
C THR A 720 17.50 -10.00 -29.57
N GLY A 721 16.97 -8.77 -29.45
CA GLY A 721 15.59 -8.57 -29.01
C GLY A 721 14.65 -9.17 -30.06
N LYS A 722 13.80 -10.12 -29.64
CA LYS A 722 12.82 -10.74 -30.55
C LYS A 722 11.57 -9.88 -30.71
N ALA A 723 11.36 -8.93 -29.82
CA ALA A 723 10.22 -8.04 -29.84
C ALA A 723 10.40 -6.94 -30.91
N THR A 724 9.42 -6.83 -31.80
CA THR A 724 9.30 -5.76 -32.79
C THR A 724 8.27 -4.73 -32.31
N PRO A 725 8.19 -3.53 -32.88
CA PRO A 725 7.16 -2.56 -32.50
C PRO A 725 5.71 -3.11 -32.59
N GLU A 726 5.46 -4.08 -33.48
CA GLU A 726 4.17 -4.75 -33.68
C GLU A 726 3.85 -5.80 -32.61
N THR A 727 4.84 -6.25 -31.83
CA THR A 727 4.70 -7.35 -30.87
C THR A 727 5.14 -6.99 -29.45
N ALA A 728 5.92 -5.94 -29.28
CA ALA A 728 6.43 -5.49 -28.00
C ALA A 728 5.34 -4.86 -27.13
N VAL A 729 5.62 -4.77 -25.84
CA VAL A 729 4.90 -3.90 -24.91
C VAL A 729 5.19 -2.45 -25.30
N ASP A 730 4.15 -1.63 -25.42
CA ASP A 730 4.30 -0.20 -25.69
C ASP A 730 4.61 0.55 -24.39
N TRP A 731 3.84 0.24 -23.34
CA TRP A 731 3.96 0.88 -22.03
C TRP A 731 3.94 -0.17 -20.92
N HIS A 732 4.94 -0.11 -20.04
CA HIS A 732 4.99 -0.85 -18.78
C HIS A 732 4.72 0.13 -17.65
N PHE A 733 3.58 0.00 -16.96
CA PHE A 733 3.26 0.71 -15.73
C PHE A 733 3.69 -0.11 -14.51
N SER A 734 4.34 0.54 -13.54
CA SER A 734 4.76 -0.08 -12.28
C SER A 734 4.70 0.88 -11.08
N GLY A 735 4.65 0.33 -9.86
CA GLY A 735 4.61 1.07 -8.59
C GLY A 735 5.85 0.86 -7.71
N HIS A 736 5.68 0.70 -6.40
CA HIS A 736 6.67 0.27 -5.41
C HIS A 736 7.98 1.08 -5.36
N SER A 737 7.96 2.36 -5.74
CA SER A 737 9.13 3.23 -5.63
C SER A 737 8.89 4.57 -4.95
N HIS A 738 7.63 5.01 -4.86
CA HIS A 738 7.24 6.37 -4.48
C HIS A 738 7.90 7.47 -5.35
N ARG A 739 8.59 7.10 -6.44
CA ARG A 739 9.39 7.97 -7.30
C ARG A 739 8.92 7.88 -8.74
N SER A 740 8.10 8.84 -9.13
CA SER A 740 7.52 8.90 -10.48
C SER A 740 8.56 9.16 -11.55
N GLY A 741 8.49 8.44 -12.66
CA GLY A 741 9.37 8.66 -13.80
C GLY A 741 8.92 7.93 -15.05
N VAL A 742 9.21 8.54 -16.20
CA VAL A 742 9.15 7.90 -17.52
C VAL A 742 10.58 7.69 -17.99
N TYR A 743 10.91 6.43 -18.27
CA TYR A 743 12.25 5.99 -18.59
C TYR A 743 12.36 5.47 -20.02
N ASP A 744 13.40 5.95 -20.70
CA ASP A 744 13.89 5.39 -21.95
C ASP A 744 15.11 4.52 -21.66
N VAL A 745 15.16 3.36 -22.30
CA VAL A 745 16.30 2.47 -22.20
C VAL A 745 16.78 2.00 -23.56
N ALA A 746 18.04 1.59 -23.60
CA ALA A 746 18.68 0.98 -24.75
C ALA A 746 19.56 -0.18 -24.31
N TRP A 747 19.78 -1.13 -25.21
CA TRP A 747 20.84 -2.12 -25.05
C TRP A 747 22.20 -1.45 -25.28
N CYS A 748 23.16 -1.78 -24.42
CA CYS A 748 24.54 -1.41 -24.64
C CYS A 748 25.48 -2.57 -24.28
N GLN A 749 26.67 -2.55 -24.86
CA GLN A 749 27.73 -3.49 -24.52
C GLN A 749 29.04 -2.70 -24.39
N PRO A 750 29.43 -2.33 -23.15
CA PRO A 750 30.70 -1.66 -22.92
C PRO A 750 31.87 -2.55 -23.34
N SER A 751 33.04 -1.94 -23.57
CA SER A 751 34.29 -2.67 -23.88
C SER A 751 34.68 -3.71 -22.82
N SER A 752 34.18 -3.57 -21.59
CA SER A 752 34.35 -4.51 -20.48
C SER A 752 33.53 -5.81 -20.60
N GLY A 753 32.68 -5.96 -21.62
CA GLY A 753 32.27 -7.25 -22.17
C GLY A 753 30.81 -7.66 -21.98
N ALA A 754 30.17 -7.39 -20.84
CA ALA A 754 28.78 -7.82 -20.60
C ALA A 754 27.76 -6.90 -21.28
N ARG A 755 26.71 -7.48 -21.87
CA ARG A 755 25.58 -6.71 -22.40
C ARG A 755 24.68 -6.26 -21.26
N MET A 756 24.25 -5.00 -21.30
CA MET A 756 23.53 -4.33 -20.22
C MET A 756 22.37 -3.52 -20.78
N VAL A 757 21.39 -3.24 -19.92
CA VAL A 757 20.38 -2.20 -20.17
C VAL A 757 20.91 -0.89 -19.62
N GLN A 758 20.84 0.15 -20.43
CA GLN A 758 21.23 1.51 -20.09
C GLN A 758 20.00 2.40 -20.15
N VAL A 759 19.76 3.17 -19.08
CA VAL A 759 18.75 4.22 -19.08
C VAL A 759 19.32 5.42 -19.82
N THR A 760 18.67 5.80 -20.92
CA THR A 760 19.10 6.89 -21.81
C THR A 760 18.40 8.20 -21.52
N SER A 761 17.23 8.14 -20.87
CA SER A 761 16.48 9.31 -20.39
C SER A 761 15.60 8.91 -19.20
N ALA A 762 15.48 9.81 -18.23
CA ALA A 762 14.54 9.71 -17.11
C ALA A 762 13.89 11.09 -16.91
N VAL A 763 12.56 11.14 -16.91
CA VAL A 763 11.81 12.39 -16.78
C VAL A 763 10.64 12.21 -15.82
N ASP A 764 10.47 13.14 -14.89
CA ASP A 764 9.24 13.27 -14.11
C ASP A 764 8.21 14.12 -14.89
N PRO A 765 7.10 13.53 -15.37
CA PRO A 765 6.10 14.25 -16.17
C PRO A 765 5.29 15.29 -15.37
N GLY A 766 5.42 15.34 -14.04
CA GLY A 766 4.78 16.36 -13.20
C GLY A 766 5.64 17.60 -12.92
N ILE A 767 6.97 17.51 -13.04
CA ILE A 767 7.86 18.65 -12.82
C ILE A 767 8.25 19.32 -14.13
N ARG A 768 8.59 18.53 -15.16
CA ARG A 768 8.99 19.11 -16.45
C ARG A 768 7.77 19.59 -17.22
N LYS A 769 7.80 20.85 -17.64
CA LYS A 769 6.74 21.47 -18.47
C LYS A 769 6.64 20.90 -19.89
N GLU A 770 7.62 20.13 -20.32
CA GLU A 770 7.65 19.51 -21.64
C GLU A 770 6.70 18.31 -21.65
N THR A 771 5.78 18.27 -22.62
CA THR A 771 4.87 17.13 -22.76
C THR A 771 5.66 15.86 -23.07
N VAL A 772 5.67 14.91 -22.15
CA VAL A 772 6.29 13.61 -22.36
C VAL A 772 5.46 12.83 -23.38
N LYS A 773 6.07 12.46 -24.50
CA LYS A 773 5.42 11.71 -25.58
C LYS A 773 6.05 10.33 -25.75
N ALA A 774 5.19 9.34 -25.77
CA ALA A 774 5.48 7.92 -25.86
C ALA A 774 4.48 7.26 -26.83
N PRO A 775 4.60 7.49 -28.16
CA PRO A 775 3.69 6.91 -29.13
C PRO A 775 3.74 5.38 -29.11
N ALA A 776 2.59 4.73 -29.27
CA ALA A 776 2.52 3.29 -29.43
C ALA A 776 3.31 2.81 -30.66
N ARG A 777 3.74 1.55 -30.64
CA ARG A 777 4.41 0.87 -31.76
C ARG A 777 5.66 1.59 -32.26
N GLN A 778 6.42 2.17 -31.34
CA GLN A 778 7.77 2.67 -31.62
C GLN A 778 8.81 1.91 -30.81
N ARG A 779 8.68 1.94 -29.49
CA ARG A 779 9.55 1.27 -28.52
C ARG A 779 8.85 1.25 -27.17
N THR A 780 9.30 0.36 -26.30
CA THR A 780 8.76 0.21 -24.95
C THR A 780 9.14 1.38 -24.07
N ARG A 781 8.21 1.84 -23.24
CA ARG A 781 8.39 2.91 -22.25
C ARG A 781 8.10 2.35 -20.87
N PHE A 782 9.03 2.56 -19.94
CA PHE A 782 8.83 2.19 -18.54
C PHE A 782 8.30 3.40 -17.79
N ILE A 783 7.14 3.25 -17.18
CA ILE A 783 6.41 4.31 -16.49
C ILE A 783 6.24 3.86 -15.05
N VAL A 784 6.96 4.51 -14.15
CA VAL A 784 6.80 4.31 -12.72
C VAL A 784 5.89 5.43 -12.22
N SER A 785 4.74 5.06 -11.67
CA SER A 785 3.86 6.04 -11.02
C SER A 785 4.37 6.37 -9.62
N SER A 786 4.00 7.56 -9.14
CA SER A 786 4.25 7.91 -7.74
C SER A 786 3.28 7.14 -6.84
N SER A 787 3.41 7.37 -5.54
CA SER A 787 2.42 6.94 -4.56
C SER A 787 1.10 7.68 -4.75
N GLY A 788 0.00 6.93 -4.83
CA GLY A 788 -1.35 7.46 -5.01
C GLY A 788 -2.09 7.80 -3.72
N GLY A 789 -1.47 7.65 -2.54
CA GLY A 789 -2.08 7.99 -1.26
C GLY A 789 -1.12 8.76 -0.35
N PRO A 790 0.00 8.16 0.06
CA PRO A 790 1.11 8.86 0.71
C PRO A 790 1.82 9.94 -0.12
N VAL A 791 2.60 10.77 0.57
CA VAL A 791 3.56 11.71 -0.03
C VAL A 791 4.68 10.93 -0.71
N GLY A 792 4.89 11.18 -2.00
CA GLY A 792 5.98 10.59 -2.78
C GLY A 792 7.32 11.30 -2.57
N LYS A 793 8.38 10.77 -3.19
CA LYS A 793 9.73 11.35 -3.18
C LYS A 793 10.31 11.49 -4.57
N GLN A 794 11.23 12.42 -4.75
CA GLN A 794 11.96 12.62 -6.00
C GLN A 794 13.41 13.01 -5.74
N ASN A 795 14.27 12.73 -6.72
CA ASN A 795 15.63 13.22 -6.79
C ASN A 795 15.95 13.55 -8.25
N LEU A 796 15.81 14.81 -8.64
CA LEU A 796 16.08 15.24 -10.01
C LEU A 796 17.58 15.45 -10.25
N ASP A 797 18.22 16.16 -9.34
CA ASP A 797 19.61 16.60 -9.39
C ASP A 797 20.19 16.83 -7.98
N ARG A 798 19.94 15.88 -7.06
CA ARG A 798 20.39 15.87 -5.66
C ARG A 798 19.87 17.03 -4.82
N GLU A 799 18.77 17.63 -5.22
CA GLU A 799 18.10 18.65 -4.44
C GLU A 799 17.56 18.09 -3.12
N LEU A 800 17.65 18.88 -2.05
CA LEU A 800 17.32 18.47 -0.67
C LEU A 800 17.98 17.14 -0.25
N ASP A 801 19.17 16.83 -0.79
CA ASP A 801 19.88 15.58 -0.53
C ASP A 801 18.99 14.33 -0.72
N SER A 802 18.13 14.37 -1.77
CA SER A 802 17.18 13.32 -2.18
C SER A 802 15.86 13.26 -1.40
N TRP A 803 15.60 14.24 -0.53
CA TRP A 803 14.33 14.39 0.23
C TRP A 803 13.33 15.35 -0.43
N THR A 804 13.33 15.44 -1.75
CA THR A 804 12.35 16.24 -2.49
C THR A 804 10.98 15.56 -2.44
N LEU A 805 10.16 15.94 -1.46
CA LEU A 805 8.83 15.37 -1.30
C LEU A 805 7.87 15.85 -2.39
N ARG A 806 6.97 14.97 -2.83
CA ARG A 806 5.98 15.24 -3.89
C ARG A 806 4.57 14.87 -3.43
N PRO A 807 3.53 15.60 -3.86
CA PRO A 807 2.16 15.27 -3.52
C PRO A 807 1.78 13.86 -3.99
N PRO A 808 0.84 13.20 -3.30
CA PRO A 808 0.21 11.99 -3.80
C PRO A 808 -0.25 12.19 -5.24
N SER A 809 0.10 11.27 -6.13
CA SER A 809 -0.12 11.42 -7.57
C SER A 809 -0.22 10.11 -8.33
N GLY A 810 -0.95 10.16 -9.44
CA GLY A 810 -1.06 9.10 -10.44
C GLY A 810 -0.57 9.54 -11.81
N THR A 811 -0.44 8.58 -12.72
CA THR A 811 -0.06 8.86 -14.11
C THR A 811 -1.26 8.71 -15.03
N LEU A 812 -1.39 9.58 -16.02
CA LEU A 812 -2.39 9.48 -17.09
C LEU A 812 -1.68 9.37 -18.43
N LEU A 813 -2.06 8.38 -19.22
CA LEU A 813 -1.62 8.16 -20.59
C LEU A 813 -2.82 8.29 -21.52
N ASP A 814 -2.64 9.02 -22.61
CA ASP A 814 -3.51 8.96 -23.78
C ASP A 814 -2.86 8.09 -24.87
N PRO A 815 -3.30 6.82 -25.06
CA PRO A 815 -2.71 5.93 -26.05
C PRO A 815 -2.80 6.42 -27.49
N ALA A 816 -3.79 7.26 -27.82
CA ALA A 816 -3.98 7.76 -29.18
C ALA A 816 -2.91 8.78 -29.57
N THR A 817 -2.48 9.62 -28.62
CA THR A 817 -1.46 10.65 -28.84
C THR A 817 -0.08 10.27 -28.29
N GLY A 818 -0.02 9.25 -27.41
CA GLY A 818 1.15 8.87 -26.64
C GLY A 818 1.50 9.87 -25.52
N VAL A 819 0.64 10.84 -25.21
CA VAL A 819 0.93 11.87 -24.20
C VAL A 819 0.82 11.27 -22.80
N ILE A 820 1.85 11.50 -21.98
CA ILE A 820 1.89 11.12 -20.57
C ILE A 820 1.87 12.38 -19.71
N THR A 821 0.98 12.42 -18.71
CA THR A 821 0.87 13.49 -17.72
C THR A 821 0.77 12.92 -16.30
N GLN A 822 1.03 13.75 -15.30
CA GLN A 822 0.80 13.43 -13.90
C GLN A 822 -0.46 14.11 -13.39
N VAL A 823 -1.25 13.39 -12.60
CA VAL A 823 -2.39 13.93 -11.84
C VAL A 823 -1.97 13.93 -10.38
N MET A 824 -2.01 15.09 -9.71
CA MET A 824 -1.54 15.25 -8.33
C MET A 824 -2.60 15.90 -7.45
N THR A 825 -2.59 15.56 -6.16
CA THR A 825 -3.38 16.24 -5.12
C THR A 825 -2.84 17.65 -4.84
N GLN A 826 -3.69 18.55 -4.33
CA GLN A 826 -3.29 19.96 -4.09
C GLN A 826 -3.81 20.55 -2.76
N ARG A 827 -4.43 19.76 -1.88
CA ARG A 827 -5.04 20.25 -0.64
C ARG A 827 -3.98 20.57 0.43
N SER A 828 -4.09 21.74 1.06
CA SER A 828 -3.31 22.13 2.25
C SER A 828 -4.19 22.86 3.26
N CYS A 829 -4.23 22.37 4.50
CA CYS A 829 -5.09 22.86 5.58
C CYS A 829 -4.53 24.14 6.25
N LYS A 830 -4.83 25.33 5.73
CA LYS A 830 -4.60 26.59 6.51
C LYS A 830 -5.85 27.40 6.82
N SER A 831 -6.97 27.17 6.16
CA SER A 831 -8.21 27.88 6.48
C SER A 831 -9.42 26.97 6.30
N ALA A 832 -10.30 26.97 7.29
CA ALA A 832 -11.60 26.28 7.34
C ALA A 832 -11.60 24.75 7.56
N GLY A 833 -11.47 24.32 8.82
CA GLY A 833 -12.20 23.16 9.38
C GLY A 833 -11.98 21.74 8.79
N ALA A 834 -11.25 21.58 7.69
CA ALA A 834 -10.98 20.32 7.03
C ALA A 834 -9.46 20.03 7.02
N PRO A 835 -8.97 19.05 7.81
CA PRO A 835 -7.54 18.86 8.05
C PRO A 835 -6.91 17.92 7.02
N LEU A 836 -6.88 18.33 5.75
CA LEU A 836 -6.25 17.55 4.67
C LEU A 836 -4.90 18.15 4.31
N ASN A 837 -3.82 17.46 4.68
CA ASN A 837 -2.44 17.92 4.49
C ASN A 837 -1.68 17.08 3.45
N GLU A 838 -2.12 17.17 2.19
CA GLU A 838 -1.56 16.40 1.07
C GLU A 838 -0.46 17.14 0.31
N LYS A 839 -0.36 18.47 0.52
CA LYS A 839 0.75 19.29 0.03
C LYS A 839 1.99 19.08 0.91
N PRO A 840 3.10 18.50 0.41
CA PRO A 840 4.28 18.22 1.22
C PRO A 840 4.90 19.48 1.83
N ARG A 841 5.44 19.40 3.05
CA ARG A 841 6.01 20.56 3.76
C ARG A 841 7.53 20.60 3.64
N LEU A 842 8.09 21.77 3.33
CA LEU A 842 9.55 21.96 3.31
C LEU A 842 10.17 21.72 4.69
N ALA A 843 9.44 22.04 5.74
CA ALA A 843 9.83 21.76 7.12
C ALA A 843 10.11 20.26 7.37
N VAL A 844 9.31 19.37 6.77
CA VAL A 844 9.49 17.92 6.91
C VAL A 844 10.76 17.48 6.19
N ALA A 845 10.97 17.90 4.95
CA ALA A 845 12.18 17.57 4.19
C ALA A 845 13.46 18.02 4.92
N LEU A 846 13.49 19.24 5.46
CA LEU A 846 14.64 19.76 6.22
C LEU A 846 14.87 18.99 7.53
N ASP A 847 13.81 18.57 8.21
CA ASP A 847 13.94 17.76 9.42
C ASP A 847 14.58 16.41 9.12
N TYR A 848 14.13 15.77 8.04
CA TYR A 848 14.71 14.53 7.55
C TYR A 848 16.18 14.68 7.16
N MET A 849 16.55 15.73 6.43
CA MET A 849 17.96 16.01 6.14
C MET A 849 18.79 16.15 7.43
N ALA A 850 18.26 16.81 8.46
CA ALA A 850 18.96 16.97 9.73
C ALA A 850 19.14 15.64 10.48
N VAL A 851 18.12 14.79 10.49
CA VAL A 851 18.21 13.46 11.09
C VAL A 851 19.20 12.59 10.32
N MET A 852 19.13 12.59 8.99
CA MET A 852 19.99 11.79 8.13
C MET A 852 21.45 12.28 8.12
N SER A 853 21.71 13.56 8.42
CA SER A 853 23.08 14.08 8.57
C SER A 853 23.88 13.43 9.71
N ARG A 854 23.20 12.74 10.65
CA ARG A 854 23.85 12.00 11.74
C ARG A 854 24.40 10.63 11.30
N HIS A 855 24.18 10.25 10.05
CA HIS A 855 24.63 9.00 9.43
C HIS A 855 25.81 9.28 8.51
N PRO A 856 27.07 9.05 8.95
CA PRO A 856 28.25 9.34 8.13
C PRO A 856 28.21 8.66 6.76
N GLU A 857 27.57 7.49 6.66
CA GLU A 857 27.37 6.72 5.43
C GLU A 857 26.45 7.40 4.40
N LYS A 858 25.55 8.30 4.83
CA LYS A 858 24.64 9.05 3.95
C LYS A 858 25.34 10.27 3.33
N GLY A 859 26.43 10.75 3.93
CA GLY A 859 27.21 11.88 3.40
C GLY A 859 26.44 13.20 3.33
N ILE A 860 25.48 13.41 4.24
CA ILE A 860 24.63 14.60 4.30
C ILE A 860 25.19 15.57 5.35
N ASP A 861 25.41 16.83 4.97
CA ASP A 861 25.81 17.88 5.89
C ASP A 861 24.60 18.37 6.73
N PRO A 862 24.78 18.64 8.05
CA PRO A 862 23.72 19.20 8.88
C PRO A 862 23.11 20.49 8.27
N PRO A 863 21.79 20.57 8.04
CA PRO A 863 21.15 21.70 7.37
C PRO A 863 21.39 23.05 8.08
N LEU A 864 21.39 23.03 9.41
CA LEU A 864 21.58 24.20 10.28
C LEU A 864 22.27 23.77 11.59
N ALA A 865 23.32 24.50 11.97
CA ALA A 865 24.00 24.36 13.26
C ALA A 865 24.38 25.73 13.85
N PHE A 866 24.62 25.78 15.16
CA PHE A 866 25.02 27.00 15.87
C PHE A 866 26.42 26.83 16.48
N ALA A 867 27.25 27.86 16.37
CA ALA A 867 28.59 27.84 16.94
C ALA A 867 28.56 28.18 18.45
N PRO A 868 29.25 27.40 19.31
CA PRO A 868 29.43 27.79 20.72
C PRO A 868 30.14 29.13 20.84
N THR A 869 29.51 30.09 21.53
CA THR A 869 29.91 31.50 21.48
C THR A 869 29.96 32.12 22.87
N PRO A 870 30.99 32.90 23.22
CA PRO A 870 30.96 33.81 24.36
C PRO A 870 29.94 34.93 24.11
N LEU A 871 28.65 34.63 24.32
CA LEU A 871 27.52 35.40 23.80
C LEU A 871 27.54 36.87 24.23
N ILE A 872 27.99 37.14 25.47
CA ILE A 872 28.13 38.50 26.01
C ILE A 872 29.22 39.29 25.25
N GLN A 873 30.40 38.69 25.04
CA GLN A 873 31.50 39.34 24.30
C GLN A 873 31.20 39.50 22.81
N ALA A 874 30.37 38.60 22.27
CA ALA A 874 29.91 38.66 20.88
C ALA A 874 28.74 39.64 20.66
N GLY A 875 28.35 40.42 21.69
CA GLY A 875 27.24 41.38 21.57
C GLY A 875 25.90 40.71 21.27
N TRP A 876 25.62 39.58 21.93
CA TRP A 876 24.39 38.78 21.75
C TRP A 876 24.20 38.18 20.37
N LYS A 877 25.29 38.09 19.59
CA LYS A 877 25.33 37.47 18.27
C LYS A 877 25.78 36.01 18.36
N VAL A 878 25.02 35.10 17.76
CA VAL A 878 25.40 33.69 17.58
C VAL A 878 25.70 33.43 16.11
N PRO A 879 26.92 33.03 15.74
CA PRO A 879 27.23 32.54 14.40
C PRO A 879 26.49 31.23 14.13
N ILE A 880 25.96 31.09 12.91
CA ILE A 880 25.33 29.86 12.45
C ILE A 880 26.12 29.25 11.30
N THR A 881 25.93 27.97 11.05
CA THR A 881 26.47 27.25 9.90
C THR A 881 25.30 26.63 9.14
N LEU A 882 25.24 26.90 7.84
CA LEU A 882 24.25 26.31 6.92
C LEU A 882 24.96 25.30 6.03
N SER A 883 24.31 24.18 5.71
CA SER A 883 24.83 23.27 4.70
C SER A 883 24.91 23.94 3.33
N GLY A 884 25.78 23.43 2.46
CA GLY A 884 25.87 23.92 1.07
C GLY A 884 24.52 23.84 0.35
N THR A 885 23.70 22.82 0.64
CA THR A 885 22.34 22.66 0.11
C THR A 885 21.41 23.78 0.59
N VAL A 886 21.29 24.01 1.90
CA VAL A 886 20.39 25.04 2.47
C VAL A 886 20.82 26.45 2.06
N ALA A 887 22.12 26.72 2.04
CA ALA A 887 22.66 28.01 1.62
C ALA A 887 22.29 28.35 0.17
N LYS A 888 22.31 27.37 -0.75
CA LYS A 888 21.90 27.55 -2.16
C LYS A 888 20.40 27.77 -2.32
N LEU A 889 19.59 27.08 -1.52
CA LEU A 889 18.12 27.20 -1.58
C LEU A 889 17.64 28.58 -1.09
N GLU A 890 18.43 29.28 -0.28
CA GLU A 890 18.06 30.57 0.33
C GLU A 890 16.67 30.53 1.00
N CYS A 891 16.27 29.39 1.57
CA CYS A 891 14.89 29.12 1.98
C CYS A 891 14.54 29.55 3.42
N ILE A 892 15.50 30.08 4.19
CA ILE A 892 15.29 30.59 5.54
C ILE A 892 14.96 32.08 5.50
N SER A 893 13.87 32.48 6.13
CA SER A 893 13.46 33.89 6.28
C SER A 893 13.74 34.45 7.68
N GLY A 894 13.85 33.59 8.69
CA GLY A 894 14.14 33.98 10.07
C GLY A 894 14.33 32.78 11.00
N ILE A 895 14.85 33.03 12.20
CA ILE A 895 15.02 32.02 13.25
C ILE A 895 14.50 32.60 14.56
N ARG A 896 13.70 31.82 15.30
CA ARG A 896 13.16 32.15 16.62
C ARG A 896 13.45 31.01 17.59
N PHE A 897 13.40 31.32 18.88
CA PHE A 897 13.55 30.31 19.93
C PHE A 897 12.36 30.35 20.87
N TRP A 898 11.99 29.18 21.36
CA TRP A 898 10.99 29.03 22.40
C TRP A 898 11.68 28.43 23.61
N VAL A 899 11.60 29.10 24.77
CA VAL A 899 12.22 28.61 26.00
C VAL A 899 11.18 28.48 27.09
N PHE A 900 11.20 27.34 27.77
CA PHE A 900 10.29 27.05 28.87
C PHE A 900 10.91 27.52 30.18
N GLU A 901 10.17 28.36 30.89
CA GLU A 901 10.49 28.80 32.23
C GLU A 901 9.68 27.98 33.23
N SER A 902 10.39 27.32 34.15
CA SER A 902 9.80 26.44 35.16
C SER A 902 10.33 26.84 36.53
N GLY A 903 9.47 26.83 37.55
CA GLY A 903 9.89 27.16 38.91
C GLY A 903 8.76 27.71 39.75
N LYS A 904 9.12 28.57 40.70
CA LYS A 904 8.17 29.36 41.47
C LYS A 904 8.50 30.84 41.37
N ASP A 905 7.49 31.68 41.24
CA ASP A 905 7.69 33.13 41.33
C ASP A 905 8.00 33.55 42.78
N GLU A 906 8.21 34.85 42.98
CA GLU A 906 8.51 35.43 44.30
C GLU A 906 7.40 35.15 45.34
N GLU A 907 6.17 34.88 44.88
CA GLU A 907 5.00 34.54 45.68
C GLU A 907 4.80 33.02 45.86
N LYS A 908 5.79 32.21 45.45
CA LYS A 908 5.79 30.74 45.49
C LYS A 908 4.75 30.06 44.59
N ARG A 909 4.16 30.78 43.64
CA ARG A 909 3.24 30.20 42.65
C ARG A 909 4.04 29.50 41.55
N VAL A 910 3.53 28.38 41.06
CA VAL A 910 4.23 27.62 40.00
C VAL A 910 4.25 28.44 38.71
N VAL A 911 5.44 28.75 38.21
CA VAL A 911 5.64 29.33 36.89
C VAL A 911 5.75 28.18 35.89
N LYS A 912 4.87 28.21 34.89
CA LYS A 912 4.82 27.30 33.76
C LYS A 912 4.52 28.13 32.52
N GLN A 913 5.56 28.71 31.91
CA GLN A 913 5.38 29.61 30.78
C GLN A 913 6.39 29.37 29.66
N TRP A 914 5.92 29.54 28.43
CA TRP A 914 6.74 29.59 27.24
C TRP A 914 7.03 31.03 26.87
N ASN A 915 8.29 31.33 26.59
CA ASN A 915 8.71 32.62 26.08
C ASN A 915 9.24 32.47 24.65
N MET A 916 8.76 33.32 23.74
CA MET A 916 9.29 33.41 22.38
C MET A 916 10.39 34.47 22.34
N LEU A 917 11.57 34.08 21.87
CA LEU A 917 12.72 34.95 21.65
C LEU A 917 12.78 35.34 20.18
N THR A 918 12.66 36.63 19.88
CA THR A 918 12.57 37.12 18.49
C THR A 918 13.93 37.59 18.03
N THR A 919 14.71 36.68 17.43
CA THR A 919 16.05 37.02 16.96
C THR A 919 16.03 37.70 15.59
N THR A 920 17.01 38.58 15.36
CA THR A 920 17.26 39.13 14.03
C THR A 920 18.17 38.18 13.26
N PHE A 921 17.67 37.58 12.19
CA PHE A 921 18.46 36.72 11.31
C PHE A 921 19.22 37.54 10.27
N ASN A 922 20.55 37.38 10.24
CA ASN A 922 21.43 37.97 9.23
C ASN A 922 21.88 36.88 8.25
N PRO A 923 21.38 36.91 7.00
CA PRO A 923 21.62 35.87 6.00
C PRO A 923 22.95 36.02 5.23
N ASP A 924 23.94 36.76 5.75
CA ASP A 924 25.26 36.89 5.11
C ASP A 924 25.82 35.50 4.74
N THR A 925 25.94 35.22 3.45
CA THR A 925 26.31 33.90 2.93
C THR A 925 27.72 33.46 3.32
N LYS A 926 28.57 34.38 3.79
CA LYS A 926 29.93 34.08 4.28
C LYS A 926 29.99 33.94 5.79
N ALA A 927 29.08 34.57 6.52
CA ALA A 927 29.08 34.61 7.98
C ALA A 927 27.65 34.75 8.54
N PRO A 928 26.76 33.78 8.29
CA PRO A 928 25.37 33.90 8.69
C PRO A 928 25.29 33.87 10.22
N SER A 929 24.33 34.60 10.77
CA SER A 929 24.24 34.77 12.22
C SER A 929 22.85 35.19 12.66
N ILE A 930 22.58 35.04 13.95
CA ILE A 930 21.40 35.56 14.62
C ILE A 930 21.82 36.50 15.74
N ALA A 931 20.98 37.47 16.08
CA ALA A 931 21.20 38.39 17.19
C ALA A 931 19.98 38.43 18.11
N PHE A 932 20.20 38.27 19.42
CA PHE A 932 19.18 38.39 20.45
C PHE A 932 19.01 39.85 20.87
N THR A 933 17.79 40.22 21.27
CA THR A 933 17.50 41.53 21.88
C THR A 933 17.94 41.56 23.35
N ALA A 934 18.00 42.76 23.94
CA ALA A 934 18.35 42.90 25.36
C ALA A 934 17.30 42.25 26.28
N GLU A 935 16.04 42.25 25.85
CA GLU A 935 14.91 41.60 26.52
C GLU A 935 15.03 40.07 26.47
N ASP A 936 15.42 39.50 25.32
CA ASP A 936 15.61 38.05 25.15
C ASP A 936 16.68 37.50 26.10
N HIS A 937 17.73 38.28 26.37
CA HIS A 937 18.78 37.91 27.31
C HIS A 937 18.22 37.65 28.72
N ALA A 938 17.40 38.57 29.25
CA ALA A 938 16.84 38.41 30.58
C ALA A 938 15.98 37.14 30.67
N VAL A 939 15.26 36.81 29.61
CA VAL A 939 14.45 35.59 29.51
C VAL A 939 15.34 34.34 29.51
N LEU A 940 16.43 34.33 28.72
CA LEU A 940 17.36 33.19 28.66
C LEU A 940 17.97 32.86 30.03
N ILE A 941 18.39 33.87 30.79
CA ILE A 941 18.92 33.66 32.14
C ILE A 941 17.85 33.08 33.07
N ARG A 942 16.62 33.59 33.04
CA ARG A 942 15.52 33.04 33.86
C ARG A 942 15.16 31.61 33.47
N ALA A 943 15.13 31.29 32.18
CA ALA A 943 14.83 29.95 31.68
C ALA A 943 15.89 28.90 32.07
N LEU A 944 17.15 29.31 32.30
CA LEU A 944 18.18 28.44 32.87
C LEU A 944 17.95 28.17 34.38
N GLY A 945 17.42 29.16 35.11
CA GLY A 945 17.21 29.08 36.54
C GLY A 945 18.50 28.72 37.28
N GLU A 946 18.44 27.76 38.21
CA GLU A 946 19.61 27.28 38.96
C GLU A 946 20.47 26.26 38.17
N GLY A 947 20.07 25.86 36.96
CA GLY A 947 20.73 24.83 36.15
C GLY A 947 21.54 25.35 34.95
N SER A 948 22.52 24.58 34.48
CA SER A 948 23.39 24.97 33.36
C SER A 948 22.78 24.79 31.95
N ILE A 949 21.57 24.24 31.85
CA ILE A 949 20.84 23.94 30.60
C ILE A 949 19.35 24.21 30.84
N THR A 950 18.65 24.76 29.85
CA THR A 950 17.21 25.05 29.92
C THR A 950 16.39 23.77 30.12
N THR A 951 15.28 23.86 30.85
CA THR A 951 14.38 22.70 31.08
C THR A 951 13.81 22.13 29.78
N GLN A 952 13.35 23.01 28.88
CA GLN A 952 12.95 22.65 27.52
C GLN A 952 13.07 23.87 26.61
N ALA A 953 13.52 23.67 25.38
CA ALA A 953 13.52 24.71 24.36
C ALA A 953 13.27 24.13 22.96
N PHE A 954 12.84 24.98 22.04
CA PHE A 954 12.68 24.67 20.62
C PHE A 954 13.33 25.75 19.76
N CYS A 955 13.90 25.33 18.64
CA CYS A 955 14.25 26.21 17.53
C CYS A 955 13.09 26.23 16.54
N GLU A 956 12.73 27.43 16.08
CA GLU A 956 11.77 27.66 15.03
C GLU A 956 12.45 28.34 13.85
N VAL A 957 12.53 27.66 12.71
CA VAL A 957 13.07 28.22 11.48
C VAL A 957 11.92 28.64 10.59
N LEU A 958 11.79 29.94 10.37
CA LEU A 958 10.81 30.50 9.45
C LEU A 958 11.27 30.25 8.02
N LEU A 959 10.39 29.66 7.22
CA LEU A 959 10.68 29.26 5.85
C LEU A 959 10.06 30.23 4.84
N LYS A 960 10.61 30.20 3.62
CA LYS A 960 10.08 30.86 2.43
C LYS A 960 10.35 29.98 1.21
N GLN A 961 9.74 30.34 0.08
CA GLN A 961 9.95 29.63 -1.19
C GLN A 961 11.45 29.52 -1.51
N PRO A 962 11.98 28.32 -1.77
CA PRO A 962 13.38 28.14 -2.12
C PRO A 962 13.67 28.67 -3.53
N LYS A 963 14.92 29.04 -3.76
CA LYS A 963 15.46 29.38 -5.07
C LYS A 963 15.89 28.11 -5.78
N VAL A 964 15.17 27.75 -6.84
CA VAL A 964 15.38 26.51 -7.61
C VAL A 964 15.62 26.79 -9.09
N GLY A 965 16.14 25.78 -9.80
CA GLY A 965 16.48 25.86 -11.23
C GLY A 965 15.27 25.77 -12.17
N LYS A 966 15.52 25.32 -13.41
CA LYS A 966 14.49 25.15 -14.46
C LYS A 966 13.37 24.19 -14.04
N ASP A 967 13.73 23.12 -13.33
CA ASP A 967 12.83 22.09 -12.84
C ASP A 967 12.36 22.46 -11.42
N ASP A 968 11.38 23.37 -11.35
CA ASP A 968 10.88 23.96 -10.10
C ASP A 968 9.91 23.01 -9.37
N TRP A 969 10.48 22.12 -8.56
CA TRP A 969 9.76 21.21 -7.65
C TRP A 969 9.08 21.94 -6.48
N SER A 970 9.54 23.16 -6.15
CA SER A 970 9.12 23.84 -4.93
C SER A 970 7.68 24.33 -4.94
N LYS A 971 7.09 24.45 -6.14
CA LYS A 971 5.66 24.78 -6.32
C LYS A 971 4.73 23.76 -5.67
N ASP A 972 5.17 22.52 -5.60
CA ASP A 972 4.38 21.43 -5.06
C ASP A 972 4.42 21.40 -3.52
N MET A 973 5.25 22.22 -2.86
CA MET A 973 5.45 22.19 -1.41
C MET A 973 4.81 23.38 -0.67
N ASP A 974 4.40 23.17 0.58
CA ASP A 974 4.18 24.25 1.54
C ASP A 974 5.53 24.70 2.12
N CYS A 975 5.97 25.87 1.68
CA CYS A 975 7.21 26.51 2.13
C CYS A 975 6.98 27.56 3.22
N THR A 976 5.78 27.60 3.81
CA THR A 976 5.38 28.61 4.81
C THR A 976 5.15 28.04 6.20
N ASP A 977 5.05 26.71 6.35
CA ASP A 977 5.05 26.06 7.66
C ASP A 977 6.48 26.09 8.25
N PRO A 978 6.68 26.57 9.48
CA PRO A 978 8.01 26.66 10.07
C PRO A 978 8.59 25.27 10.40
N TRP A 979 9.90 25.15 10.28
CA TRP A 979 10.62 23.96 10.74
C TRP A 979 10.93 24.08 12.23
N MET A 980 10.27 23.23 13.01
CA MET A 980 10.34 23.20 14.47
C MET A 980 11.11 21.97 14.95
N PHE A 981 12.05 22.14 15.89
CA PHE A 981 12.75 21.02 16.51
C PHE A 981 13.25 21.33 17.92
N PRO A 982 13.38 20.31 18.80
CA PRO A 982 13.92 20.48 20.15
C PRO A 982 15.34 21.04 20.16
N LEU A 983 15.65 21.87 21.15
CA LEU A 983 16.94 22.53 21.32
C LEU A 983 17.40 22.47 22.77
N GLU A 984 18.68 22.20 22.99
CA GLU A 984 19.37 22.46 24.25
C GLU A 984 20.04 23.84 24.18
N ILE A 985 19.69 24.70 25.13
CA ILE A 985 20.38 25.97 25.34
C ILE A 985 21.07 25.89 26.70
N GLY A 986 22.39 26.10 26.71
CA GLY A 986 23.17 25.98 27.93
C GLY A 986 24.49 26.75 27.90
N VAL A 987 25.23 26.67 28.99
CA VAL A 987 26.46 27.45 29.20
C VAL A 987 27.60 26.55 29.69
N PHE A 988 28.75 26.61 29.01
CA PHE A 988 30.00 25.98 29.43
C PHE A 988 30.81 26.90 30.38
N GLY A 989 31.40 26.29 31.41
CA GLY A 989 32.38 26.96 32.29
C GLY A 989 31.76 27.97 33.25
N THR A 990 30.79 27.54 34.05
CA THR A 990 30.26 28.35 35.17
C THR A 990 31.24 28.31 36.36
N ALA A 991 31.47 29.47 37.00
CA ALA A 991 32.20 29.55 38.26
C ALA A 991 31.19 29.67 39.42
N LEU A 992 31.24 28.72 40.37
CA LEU A 992 30.48 28.80 41.62
C LEU A 992 31.14 29.83 42.54
N LYS A 993 30.49 30.97 42.80
CA LYS A 993 30.83 31.86 43.91
C LYS A 993 29.58 32.19 44.72
N GLY A 994 29.56 31.79 45.99
CA GLY A 994 28.55 32.23 46.96
C GLY A 994 27.19 31.54 46.88
N GLY A 995 27.11 30.28 46.43
CA GLY A 995 25.88 29.48 46.52
C GLY A 995 24.84 29.72 45.42
N GLY A 996 25.10 30.58 44.44
CA GLY A 996 24.27 30.78 43.25
C GLY A 996 25.07 30.68 41.96
N MET A 997 24.44 30.19 40.88
CA MET A 997 25.01 30.18 39.53
C MET A 997 24.89 31.59 38.92
N THR A 998 25.98 32.34 38.84
CA THR A 998 26.00 33.63 38.11
C THR A 998 26.37 33.39 36.64
N TYR A 999 25.38 33.34 35.76
CA TYR A 999 25.57 33.37 34.31
C TYR A 999 25.96 34.78 33.87
N GLY A 1000 27.22 35.19 34.05
CA GLY A 1000 27.68 36.45 33.48
C GLY A 1000 28.63 37.35 34.29
N ALA A 1001 29.28 36.91 35.36
CA ALA A 1001 30.16 37.81 36.11
C ALA A 1001 31.47 38.20 35.37
N THR A 1002 31.94 37.42 34.37
CA THR A 1002 33.25 37.61 33.72
C THR A 1002 33.20 37.72 32.19
N GLY A 1003 32.04 37.52 31.55
CA GLY A 1003 31.90 37.51 30.08
C GLY A 1003 32.56 36.33 29.34
N SER A 1004 33.23 35.41 30.04
CA SER A 1004 34.04 34.34 29.43
C SER A 1004 33.30 33.01 29.17
N SER A 1005 32.10 32.83 29.72
CA SER A 1005 31.34 31.59 29.57
C SER A 1005 30.80 31.42 28.15
N LYS A 1006 30.97 30.23 27.58
CA LYS A 1006 30.51 29.93 26.20
C LYS A 1006 29.11 29.36 26.23
N TRP A 1007 28.18 30.04 25.56
CA TRP A 1007 26.84 29.55 25.33
C TRP A 1007 26.84 28.55 24.18
N PHE A 1008 26.00 27.53 24.27
CA PHE A 1008 25.75 26.60 23.19
C PHE A 1008 24.25 26.48 22.93
N PHE A 1009 23.92 26.33 21.65
CA PHE A 1009 22.59 26.08 21.12
C PHE A 1009 22.76 24.85 20.25
N ARG A 1010 22.25 23.70 20.67
CA ARG A 1010 22.43 22.48 19.90
C ARG A 1010 21.17 21.64 19.94
N ARG A 1011 20.92 20.88 18.89
CA ARG A 1011 19.95 19.79 18.97
C ARG A 1011 20.42 18.82 20.07
N PRO A 1012 19.53 18.36 20.97
CA PRO A 1012 19.89 17.35 21.95
C PRO A 1012 20.52 16.13 21.28
N ALA A 1013 21.46 15.51 21.98
CA ALA A 1013 21.96 14.19 21.62
C ALA A 1013 20.90 13.13 21.98
N GLU A 1014 20.89 12.01 21.26
CA GLU A 1014 19.93 10.92 21.46
C GLU A 1014 18.47 11.34 21.16
N GLU A 1015 17.51 10.50 21.54
CA GLU A 1015 16.11 10.61 21.12
C GLU A 1015 15.49 11.99 21.39
N ARG A 1016 15.96 12.76 22.38
CA ARG A 1016 15.39 14.08 22.73
C ARG A 1016 15.46 15.11 21.60
N GLY A 1017 16.33 14.91 20.60
CA GLY A 1017 16.40 15.74 19.40
C GLY A 1017 15.41 15.34 18.31
N GLU A 1018 14.88 14.12 18.37
CA GLU A 1018 14.04 13.49 17.34
C GLU A 1018 12.64 13.15 17.85
N VAL A 1019 12.48 12.97 19.16
CA VAL A 1019 11.28 12.49 19.85
C VAL A 1019 10.99 13.36 21.07
N PRO A 1020 9.73 13.50 21.49
CA PRO A 1020 9.34 14.28 22.66
C PRO A 1020 9.92 13.79 23.99
N ASP A 1021 10.18 14.73 24.90
CA ASP A 1021 10.45 14.41 26.30
C ASP A 1021 9.13 14.03 27.01
N TRP A 1022 8.84 12.73 27.03
CA TRP A 1022 7.66 12.16 27.68
C TRP A 1022 7.55 12.53 29.16
N LYS A 1023 8.68 12.64 29.86
CA LYS A 1023 8.71 12.97 31.30
C LYS A 1023 8.34 14.43 31.50
N PHE A 1024 8.85 15.32 30.66
CA PHE A 1024 8.47 16.74 30.65
C PHE A 1024 6.96 16.89 30.40
N LEU A 1025 6.43 16.22 29.37
CA LEU A 1025 5.01 16.28 29.03
C LEU A 1025 4.12 15.77 30.17
N ALA A 1026 4.43 14.60 30.73
CA ALA A 1026 3.69 14.04 31.86
C ALA A 1026 3.75 14.94 33.10
N LYS A 1027 4.92 15.54 33.40
CA LYS A 1027 5.11 16.40 34.58
C LYS A 1027 4.32 17.70 34.47
N TYR A 1028 4.38 18.39 33.35
CA TYR A 1028 3.84 19.74 33.22
C TYR A 1028 2.46 19.80 32.56
N TYR A 1029 2.05 18.76 31.83
CA TYR A 1029 0.81 18.74 31.05
C TYR A 1029 -0.10 17.53 31.35
N ALA A 1030 0.04 16.89 32.52
CA ALA A 1030 -0.89 15.84 32.97
C ALA A 1030 -2.37 16.26 32.88
N GLY A 1031 -2.69 17.53 33.20
CA GLY A 1031 -4.04 18.08 33.09
C GLY A 1031 -4.62 18.12 31.66
N LYS A 1032 -3.78 17.94 30.63
CA LYS A 1032 -4.20 17.79 29.24
C LYS A 1032 -4.28 16.33 28.78
N GLY A 1033 -4.11 15.38 29.70
CA GLY A 1033 -4.17 13.95 29.44
C GLY A 1033 -2.85 13.31 29.01
N TYR A 1034 -1.71 14.02 29.10
CA TYR A 1034 -0.40 13.39 28.90
C TYR A 1034 -0.09 12.42 30.06
N THR A 1035 0.45 11.24 29.75
CA THR A 1035 0.75 10.19 30.75
C THR A 1035 2.24 9.86 30.76
N PRO A 1036 2.77 9.34 31.89
CA PRO A 1036 4.14 8.83 31.96
C PRO A 1036 4.40 7.70 30.95
N ALA A 1037 5.63 7.61 30.43
CA ALA A 1037 5.99 6.61 29.43
C ALA A 1037 5.83 5.16 29.93
N ASP A 1038 6.14 4.90 31.20
CA ASP A 1038 5.95 3.59 31.82
C ASP A 1038 4.48 3.18 31.89
N GLU A 1039 3.55 4.14 32.10
CA GLU A 1039 2.11 3.88 32.06
C GLU A 1039 1.61 3.56 30.64
N ALA A 1040 2.17 4.20 29.61
CA ALA A 1040 1.80 3.95 28.21
C ALA A 1040 2.35 2.61 27.68
N ILE A 1041 3.58 2.24 28.07
CA ILE A 1041 4.26 1.01 27.63
C ILE A 1041 3.73 -0.22 28.39
N ASP A 1042 3.60 -0.11 29.71
CA ASP A 1042 3.16 -1.21 30.56
C ASP A 1042 2.23 -0.73 31.69
N PRO A 1043 0.90 -0.67 31.43
CA PRO A 1043 -0.07 -0.18 32.41
C PRO A 1043 -0.04 -0.91 33.77
N ALA A 1044 0.43 -2.17 33.80
CA ALA A 1044 0.56 -2.95 35.03
C ALA A 1044 1.60 -2.36 36.00
N LYS A 1045 2.75 -1.88 35.51
CA LYS A 1045 3.81 -1.27 36.35
C LYS A 1045 3.35 0.01 37.05
N ALA A 1046 2.34 0.70 36.50
CA ALA A 1046 1.76 1.91 37.11
C ALA A 1046 0.92 1.59 38.36
N SER A 1047 0.37 0.37 38.45
CA SER A 1047 -0.42 -0.07 39.61
C SER A 1047 0.44 -0.46 40.82
N GLU A 1048 1.66 -0.97 40.58
CA GLU A 1048 2.63 -1.33 41.64
C GLU A 1048 3.29 -0.11 42.30
N LYS A 1049 3.39 1.05 41.62
CA LYS A 1049 3.91 2.31 42.21
C LYS A 1049 2.89 3.09 43.03
N LYS A 1050 1.60 2.75 42.91
CA LYS A 1050 0.49 3.39 43.65
C LYS A 1050 0.09 2.62 44.91
N GLN A 1051 0.66 1.43 45.11
CA GLN A 1051 0.68 0.71 46.38
C GLN A 1051 2.00 0.99 47.10
#